data_AF-A0A2E6U4H3-F1
#
_entry.id   AF-A0A2E6U4H3-F1
#
_cell.length_a   1.000
_cell.length_b   1.000
_cell.length_c   1.000
_cell.angle_alpha   90.00
_cell.angle_beta   90.00
_cell.angle_gamma   90.00
#
_symmetry.space_group_name_H-M   'P 1'
#
loop_
_entity.id
_entity.type
_entity.pdbx_description
1 polymer ?
#
loop_
_entity_poly.entity_id
_entity_poly.type
_entity_poly.pdbx_seq_one_letter_code
_entity_poly.pdbx_strand_id
1 'polypeptide(L)'
;MSLSGFSPQLRVVLGPTNTGKTHLAMERLLAHQSGMIGLPLRLLARETYDRCLRGDFGRVHKADVALMTGEEKILPPKARYFICTTEAMPISREVEFVAIDECQLAGDEERGHVFTDRILHARGTSETILLGAATMAPILRQLLDTQNIETRARFSRLAWGGAHKLSRLPRRSAITAFSADNVYAIAEIIRQQRGGAAVVMGGLSPRTRNAQVAMYQSGEVDFLVATDAIGMGLNMDVDHVAFAQTRKFDGRRHRELSPAELAQIAGRAGRHQSDGSFGVTADVPQFDEALIEQIEAHDFEPLKGLYWRNPNLDFSSLEALLLSLEKPAPRPGLVRAPVADDVQAAKLLSRDPTTLDRLSDESRVRLLWEVTQMPDFRKTTMGEHAALIGEIFAFLSQGEGFIPENWLSHQIERCDRVEGDLDTLSTRLAHIRTSTYIAQRNDWLADPQHWQEASRKVEERLSDALHMKLMGQFVDRKTSALMRRLVGKEEIVAEIEANGDILIAKEYMGRLNGLHVERDPRLKSAPGGTARAAVEKAVGEALRQRAQTISLAADNQFSLSEQGEIIWDNAIIGRIEIAVGQDGDRLAYLTPQVELVADETLVGDIRNQAQSRLTDWLRLHMNQHLEPLKNLQNAELSGLARGLAFQLLENKGVLPRGDIADLLGKLDQDLRATLRQCGVRFGFYHVFMPSLLKPAPARLLALLSLIENNSGRAQRDEKMRPLSETLAQLPAAGLTSCPPAQVPSWLYRAAGFYTCRARVIRFDMLERLADIIRPLLAENRQGFEANEAMMSIMGCGADELAEILTALGYRAQQLDAAPPDHAARADTAALRDDAVALEAATEAAAAQSYMPGAEAAATQAQEEAALPYETQAVKTIWRPAPRGRHARKKPRGKKSTHAAARRKNGPQKQTKRPPRGKGEKTADPSSPFAVLKQLNTGAQNAGED
;
A
#
# COMPACT_ATOMS: atom_id res chain seq x y z
N MET A 1 -33.29 9.74 -68.02
CA MET A 1 -33.03 10.78 -67.00
C MET A 1 -32.26 10.14 -65.87
N SER A 2 -30.93 10.33 -65.85
CA SER A 2 -30.05 9.86 -64.78
C SER A 2 -30.26 10.74 -63.55
N LEU A 3 -30.76 10.16 -62.46
CA LEU A 3 -30.82 10.84 -61.16
C LEU A 3 -29.38 11.20 -60.76
N SER A 4 -29.14 12.50 -60.69
CA SER A 4 -27.93 13.14 -60.22
C SER A 4 -27.48 12.58 -58.87
N GLY A 5 -26.17 12.34 -58.75
CA GLY A 5 -25.54 11.81 -57.56
C GLY A 5 -25.84 12.64 -56.30
N PHE A 6 -26.51 12.00 -55.34
CA PHE A 6 -26.45 12.40 -53.95
C PHE A 6 -25.27 11.65 -53.33
N SER A 7 -24.17 12.36 -53.07
CA SER A 7 -23.16 11.86 -52.15
C SER A 7 -23.71 12.01 -50.73
N PRO A 8 -23.66 10.97 -49.88
CA PRO A 8 -24.17 11.04 -48.51
C PRO A 8 -23.45 12.16 -47.73
N GLN A 9 -24.23 13.05 -47.11
CA GLN A 9 -23.69 14.22 -46.42
C GLN A 9 -23.20 13.84 -45.02
N LEU A 10 -21.91 14.05 -44.74
CA LEU A 10 -21.36 13.96 -43.38
C LEU A 10 -21.37 15.35 -42.72
N ARG A 11 -22.03 15.47 -41.57
CA ARG A 11 -22.02 16.66 -40.72
C ARG A 11 -21.46 16.32 -39.35
N VAL A 12 -20.62 17.19 -38.82
CA VAL A 12 -20.14 17.09 -37.44
C VAL A 12 -20.68 18.29 -36.67
N VAL A 13 -21.41 18.06 -35.58
CA VAL A 13 -21.97 19.11 -34.72
C VAL A 13 -21.35 18.99 -33.34
N LEU A 14 -20.48 19.94 -32.99
CA LEU A 14 -19.72 19.91 -31.75
C LEU A 14 -20.11 21.06 -30.82
N GLY A 15 -20.09 20.81 -29.52
CA GLY A 15 -20.35 21.83 -28.51
C GLY A 15 -20.51 21.24 -27.13
N PRO A 16 -20.58 22.05 -26.07
CA PRO A 16 -20.78 21.57 -24.70
C PRO A 16 -22.16 20.92 -24.50
N THR A 17 -22.41 20.41 -23.29
CA THR A 17 -23.74 19.95 -22.88
C THR A 17 -24.76 21.11 -22.93
N ASN A 18 -26.07 20.81 -22.98
CA ASN A 18 -27.14 21.82 -23.09
C ASN A 18 -27.05 22.74 -24.34
N THR A 19 -26.85 22.13 -25.52
CA THR A 19 -26.72 22.81 -26.83
C THR A 19 -27.75 22.37 -27.88
N GLY A 20 -28.69 21.49 -27.50
CA GLY A 20 -29.75 20.99 -28.39
C GLY A 20 -29.28 20.04 -29.50
N LYS A 21 -28.04 19.53 -29.43
CA LYS A 21 -27.45 18.62 -30.45
C LYS A 21 -28.29 17.36 -30.68
N THR A 22 -28.64 16.64 -29.61
CA THR A 22 -29.45 15.41 -29.70
C THR A 22 -30.86 15.70 -30.21
N HIS A 23 -31.44 16.86 -29.86
CA HIS A 23 -32.74 17.29 -30.38
C HIS A 23 -32.70 17.48 -31.90
N LEU A 24 -31.69 18.21 -32.39
CA LEU A 24 -31.44 18.38 -33.83
C LEU A 24 -31.33 17.02 -34.52
N ALA A 25 -30.55 16.09 -33.98
CA ALA A 25 -30.38 14.77 -34.59
C ALA A 25 -31.69 13.97 -34.63
N MET A 26 -32.53 14.07 -33.61
CA MET A 26 -33.84 13.42 -33.60
C MET A 26 -34.82 14.04 -34.61
N GLU A 27 -34.86 15.36 -34.74
CA GLU A 27 -35.65 16.04 -35.77
C GLU A 27 -35.20 15.64 -37.18
N ARG A 28 -33.88 15.57 -37.41
CA ARG A 28 -33.31 15.10 -38.67
C ARG A 28 -33.63 13.63 -38.92
N LEU A 29 -33.53 12.77 -37.90
CA LEU A 29 -33.87 11.35 -38.00
C LEU A 29 -35.31 11.16 -38.45
N LEU A 30 -36.27 11.88 -37.86
CA LEU A 30 -37.69 11.80 -38.21
C LEU A 30 -38.04 12.48 -39.54
N ALA A 31 -37.17 13.36 -40.05
CA ALA A 31 -37.33 13.98 -41.36
C ALA A 31 -36.94 13.05 -42.53
N HIS A 32 -36.27 11.93 -42.27
CA HIS A 32 -35.89 10.93 -43.26
C HIS A 32 -36.85 9.72 -43.25
N GLN A 33 -36.88 8.92 -44.32
CA GLN A 33 -37.78 7.77 -44.43
C GLN A 33 -37.41 6.63 -43.48
N SER A 34 -36.12 6.51 -43.16
CA SER A 34 -35.54 5.56 -42.22
C SER A 34 -34.30 6.15 -41.56
N GLY A 35 -33.99 5.71 -40.34
CA GLY A 35 -32.79 6.20 -39.67
C GLY A 35 -32.45 5.47 -38.38
N MET A 36 -31.21 5.65 -37.92
CA MET A 36 -30.78 5.14 -36.62
C MET A 36 -29.92 6.15 -35.87
N ILE A 37 -30.01 6.12 -34.54
CA ILE A 37 -29.18 6.91 -33.64
C ILE A 37 -28.51 6.01 -32.61
N GLY A 38 -27.19 6.15 -32.48
CA GLY A 38 -26.38 5.54 -31.43
C GLY A 38 -26.21 6.51 -30.26
N LEU A 39 -26.66 6.08 -29.08
CA LEU A 39 -26.59 6.84 -27.84
C LEU A 39 -25.61 6.16 -26.86
N PRO A 40 -24.91 6.93 -26.02
CA PRO A 40 -23.87 6.41 -25.13
C PRO A 40 -24.35 5.50 -24.01
N LEU A 41 -25.61 5.64 -23.61
CA LEU A 41 -26.15 4.98 -22.41
C LEU A 41 -27.55 4.43 -22.66
N ARG A 42 -27.82 3.28 -22.06
CA ARG A 42 -29.13 2.62 -22.07
C ARG A 42 -30.25 3.55 -21.62
N LEU A 43 -30.03 4.32 -20.55
CA LEU A 43 -31.02 5.26 -20.02
C LEU A 43 -31.39 6.33 -21.05
N LEU A 44 -30.37 6.89 -21.72
CA LEU A 44 -30.59 7.92 -22.73
C LEU A 44 -31.30 7.35 -23.96
N ALA A 45 -30.98 6.12 -24.38
CA ALA A 45 -31.70 5.41 -25.43
C ALA A 45 -33.18 5.21 -25.07
N ARG A 46 -33.45 4.73 -23.86
CA ARG A 46 -34.82 4.54 -23.38
C ARG A 46 -35.59 5.86 -23.28
N GLU A 47 -34.96 6.89 -22.71
CA GLU A 47 -35.57 8.21 -22.60
C GLU A 47 -35.88 8.80 -23.97
N THR A 48 -34.93 8.74 -24.90
CA THR A 48 -35.09 9.25 -26.28
C THR A 48 -36.20 8.50 -26.99
N TYR A 49 -36.31 7.19 -26.79
CA TYR A 49 -37.43 6.38 -27.28
C TYR A 49 -38.77 6.84 -26.72
N ASP A 50 -38.89 7.00 -25.41
CA ASP A 50 -40.13 7.43 -24.76
C ASP A 50 -40.53 8.87 -25.18
N ARG A 51 -39.56 9.78 -25.32
CA ARG A 51 -39.75 11.14 -25.86
C ARG A 51 -40.23 11.14 -27.31
N CYS A 52 -39.64 10.28 -28.13
CA CYS A 52 -40.03 10.09 -29.53
C CYS A 52 -41.51 9.64 -29.62
N LEU A 53 -41.93 8.69 -28.78
CA LEU A 53 -43.32 8.23 -28.74
C LEU A 53 -44.31 9.27 -28.20
N ARG A 54 -43.88 10.16 -27.29
CA ARG A 54 -44.72 11.28 -26.82
C ARG A 54 -44.89 12.39 -27.86
N GLY A 55 -44.06 12.40 -28.90
CA GLY A 55 -44.10 13.39 -29.97
C GLY A 55 -43.20 14.60 -29.73
N ASP A 56 -42.26 14.53 -28.79
CA ASP A 56 -41.38 15.64 -28.40
C ASP A 56 -40.49 16.13 -29.57
N PHE A 57 -40.24 15.29 -30.58
CA PHE A 57 -39.40 15.60 -31.76
C PHE A 57 -40.19 15.61 -33.08
N GLY A 58 -41.49 15.33 -33.03
CA GLY A 58 -42.32 15.03 -34.20
C GLY A 58 -43.20 13.80 -33.98
N ARG A 59 -44.33 13.71 -34.70
CA ARG A 59 -45.28 12.60 -34.54
C ARG A 59 -44.77 11.36 -35.26
N VAL A 60 -44.69 10.24 -34.53
CA VAL A 60 -44.34 8.93 -35.07
C VAL A 60 -45.23 7.85 -34.47
N HIS A 61 -45.54 6.81 -35.25
CA HIS A 61 -46.31 5.70 -34.75
C HIS A 61 -45.42 4.70 -33.99
N LYS A 62 -45.90 4.12 -32.90
CA LYS A 62 -45.13 3.15 -32.09
C LYS A 62 -44.59 1.96 -32.91
N ALA A 63 -45.30 1.57 -33.96
CA ALA A 63 -44.87 0.48 -34.87
C ALA A 63 -43.68 0.86 -35.79
N ASP A 64 -43.36 2.14 -35.93
CA ASP A 64 -42.24 2.62 -36.76
C ASP A 64 -40.92 2.73 -35.97
N VAL A 65 -40.94 2.67 -34.63
CA VAL A 65 -39.77 2.94 -33.78
C VAL A 65 -39.35 1.71 -33.00
N ALA A 66 -38.09 1.34 -33.13
CA ALA A 66 -37.44 0.31 -32.34
C ALA A 66 -36.54 0.91 -31.25
N LEU A 67 -36.45 0.21 -30.12
CA LEU A 67 -35.43 0.42 -29.07
C LEU A 67 -34.50 -0.79 -29.07
N MET A 68 -33.20 -0.55 -29.21
CA MET A 68 -32.20 -1.63 -29.17
C MET A 68 -31.05 -1.28 -28.22
N THR A 69 -30.96 -1.98 -27.10
CA THR A 69 -29.81 -1.92 -26.19
C THR A 69 -29.22 -3.32 -26.04
N GLY A 70 -28.12 -3.47 -25.29
CA GLY A 70 -27.58 -4.81 -24.99
C GLY A 70 -28.59 -5.67 -24.23
N GLU A 71 -29.44 -5.03 -23.43
CA GLU A 71 -30.31 -5.67 -22.45
C GLU A 71 -31.80 -5.65 -22.76
N GLU A 72 -32.23 -4.78 -23.67
CA GLU A 72 -33.64 -4.60 -24.00
C GLU A 72 -33.80 -4.39 -25.49
N LYS A 73 -34.68 -5.17 -26.10
CA LYS A 73 -34.95 -5.09 -27.54
C LYS A 73 -36.45 -5.01 -27.78
N ILE A 74 -36.91 -3.84 -28.20
CA ILE A 74 -38.28 -3.62 -28.69
C ILE A 74 -38.17 -3.43 -30.20
N LEU A 75 -38.51 -4.45 -30.97
CA LEU A 75 -38.37 -4.45 -32.42
C LEU A 75 -39.72 -4.76 -33.11
N PRO A 76 -40.54 -3.73 -33.38
CA PRO A 76 -41.74 -3.89 -34.20
C PRO A 76 -41.39 -4.40 -35.62
N PRO A 77 -42.25 -5.21 -36.26
CA PRO A 77 -41.99 -5.74 -37.60
C PRO A 77 -41.80 -4.68 -38.70
N LYS A 78 -42.38 -3.49 -38.51
CA LYS A 78 -42.34 -2.37 -39.47
C LYS A 78 -41.43 -1.22 -39.01
N ALA A 79 -40.51 -1.47 -38.08
CA ALA A 79 -39.64 -0.43 -37.55
C ALA A 79 -38.75 0.17 -38.65
N ARG A 80 -38.82 1.49 -38.82
CA ARG A 80 -38.00 2.29 -39.74
C ARG A 80 -36.96 3.14 -39.01
N TYR A 81 -37.23 3.44 -37.74
CA TYR A 81 -36.39 4.26 -36.87
C TYR A 81 -35.82 3.41 -35.73
N PHE A 82 -34.51 3.44 -35.56
CA PHE A 82 -33.81 2.66 -34.54
C PHE A 82 -33.12 3.56 -33.53
N ILE A 83 -33.61 3.55 -32.30
CA ILE A 83 -32.99 4.26 -31.18
C ILE A 83 -32.18 3.23 -30.39
N CYS A 84 -30.86 3.36 -30.45
CA CYS A 84 -29.96 2.33 -29.97
C CYS A 84 -28.94 2.86 -28.97
N THR A 85 -28.35 1.97 -28.17
CA THR A 85 -26.99 2.24 -27.69
C THR A 85 -26.01 2.11 -28.86
N THR A 86 -24.90 2.85 -28.84
CA THR A 86 -23.89 2.84 -29.91
C THR A 86 -23.38 1.42 -30.22
N GLU A 87 -23.23 0.58 -29.19
CA GLU A 87 -22.86 -0.84 -29.30
C GLU A 87 -23.91 -1.67 -30.04
N ALA A 88 -25.20 -1.44 -29.73
CA ALA A 88 -26.32 -2.22 -30.25
C ALA A 88 -26.84 -1.72 -31.61
N MET A 89 -26.16 -0.74 -32.23
CA MET A 89 -26.52 -0.24 -33.56
C MET A 89 -26.49 -1.38 -34.60
N PRO A 90 -27.58 -1.62 -35.34
CA PRO A 90 -27.63 -2.67 -36.36
C PRO A 90 -26.94 -2.23 -37.64
N ILE A 91 -25.60 -2.22 -37.65
CA ILE A 91 -24.78 -1.70 -38.77
C ILE A 91 -24.98 -2.43 -40.10
N SER A 92 -25.52 -3.65 -40.08
CA SER A 92 -25.86 -4.41 -41.30
C SER A 92 -27.11 -3.89 -42.01
N ARG A 93 -27.88 -2.99 -41.39
CA ARG A 93 -29.04 -2.33 -42.00
C ARG A 93 -28.62 -1.01 -42.62
N GLU A 94 -28.89 -0.88 -43.91
CA GLU A 94 -28.82 0.40 -44.60
C GLU A 94 -30.04 1.26 -44.26
N VAL A 95 -29.79 2.52 -43.88
CA VAL A 95 -30.82 3.51 -43.55
C VAL A 95 -30.44 4.85 -44.15
N GLU A 96 -31.40 5.75 -44.37
CA GLU A 96 -31.14 7.06 -44.94
C GLU A 96 -30.32 7.97 -44.00
N PHE A 97 -30.63 7.92 -42.71
CA PHE A 97 -30.03 8.77 -41.69
C PHE A 97 -29.29 7.99 -40.61
N VAL A 98 -28.07 8.38 -40.29
CA VAL A 98 -27.31 7.86 -39.13
C VAL A 98 -26.86 9.00 -38.23
N ALA A 99 -27.07 8.86 -36.91
CA ALA A 99 -26.47 9.74 -35.92
C ALA A 99 -25.67 8.96 -34.87
N ILE A 100 -24.54 9.52 -34.42
CA ILE A 100 -23.75 9.00 -33.30
C ILE A 100 -23.59 10.13 -32.29
N ASP A 101 -24.14 9.95 -31.10
CA ASP A 101 -24.05 10.92 -30.00
C ASP A 101 -22.84 10.64 -29.09
N GLU A 102 -22.38 11.69 -28.41
CA GLU A 102 -21.18 11.69 -27.55
C GLU A 102 -19.94 11.05 -28.20
N CYS A 103 -19.59 11.47 -29.43
CA CYS A 103 -18.49 10.90 -30.20
C CYS A 103 -17.13 10.99 -29.50
N GLN A 104 -16.95 11.90 -28.53
CA GLN A 104 -15.75 11.97 -27.69
C GLN A 104 -15.51 10.74 -26.82
N LEU A 105 -16.52 9.89 -26.61
CA LEU A 105 -16.34 8.60 -25.94
C LEU A 105 -15.45 7.64 -26.74
N ALA A 106 -15.12 7.95 -28.00
CA ALA A 106 -14.04 7.28 -28.72
C ALA A 106 -12.67 7.40 -28.02
N GLY A 107 -12.50 8.35 -27.10
CA GLY A 107 -11.35 8.48 -26.21
C GLY A 107 -11.43 7.66 -24.91
N ASP A 108 -12.44 6.82 -24.72
CA ASP A 108 -12.58 5.94 -23.55
C ASP A 108 -11.77 4.64 -23.70
N GLU A 109 -11.02 4.26 -22.66
CA GLU A 109 -10.12 3.09 -22.67
C GLU A 109 -10.84 1.75 -22.87
N GLU A 110 -12.07 1.62 -22.38
CA GLU A 110 -12.78 0.34 -22.33
C GLU A 110 -13.65 0.16 -23.58
N ARG A 111 -14.52 1.14 -23.87
CA ARG A 111 -15.52 1.04 -24.95
C ARG A 111 -15.31 2.00 -26.12
N GLY A 112 -14.29 2.87 -26.05
CA GLY A 112 -14.05 3.87 -27.09
C GLY A 112 -13.79 3.28 -28.48
N HIS A 113 -13.24 2.08 -28.55
CA HIS A 113 -13.04 1.37 -29.81
C HIS A 113 -14.33 1.11 -30.60
N VAL A 114 -15.47 0.94 -29.92
CA VAL A 114 -16.78 0.79 -30.58
C VAL A 114 -17.22 2.12 -31.19
N PHE A 115 -17.08 3.22 -30.45
CA PHE A 115 -17.41 4.55 -30.96
C PHE A 115 -16.54 4.92 -32.16
N THR A 116 -15.23 4.66 -32.07
CA THR A 116 -14.30 4.87 -33.18
C THR A 116 -14.74 4.07 -34.41
N ASP A 117 -15.11 2.80 -34.25
CA ASP A 117 -15.62 2.00 -35.36
C ASP A 117 -16.87 2.62 -35.99
N ARG A 118 -17.86 3.02 -35.19
CA ARG A 118 -19.09 3.66 -35.71
C ARG A 118 -18.78 4.98 -36.40
N ILE A 119 -17.91 5.82 -35.83
CA ILE A 119 -17.48 7.09 -36.43
C ILE A 119 -16.84 6.87 -37.80
N LEU A 120 -16.03 5.83 -37.95
CA LEU A 120 -15.31 5.55 -39.20
C LEU A 120 -16.19 4.87 -40.26
N HIS A 121 -17.09 3.98 -39.85
CA HIS A 121 -17.74 3.05 -40.80
C HIS A 121 -19.27 3.16 -40.88
N ALA A 122 -19.97 3.65 -39.85
CA ALA A 122 -21.43 3.77 -39.90
C ALA A 122 -21.84 4.98 -40.76
N ARG A 123 -22.56 4.74 -41.86
CA ARG A 123 -23.00 5.79 -42.79
C ARG A 123 -24.46 5.61 -43.17
N GLY A 124 -25.20 6.72 -43.14
CA GLY A 124 -26.51 6.80 -43.78
C GLY A 124 -26.36 6.96 -45.29
N THR A 125 -27.32 6.44 -46.06
CA THR A 125 -27.32 6.59 -47.52
C THR A 125 -27.56 8.03 -47.97
N SER A 126 -28.16 8.87 -47.11
CA SER A 126 -28.43 10.29 -47.36
C SER A 126 -27.65 11.23 -46.43
N GLU A 127 -27.74 11.05 -45.11
CA GLU A 127 -27.08 11.93 -44.13
C GLU A 127 -26.48 11.15 -42.95
N THR A 128 -25.30 11.57 -42.51
CA THR A 128 -24.65 11.09 -41.29
C THR A 128 -24.30 12.28 -40.40
N ILE A 129 -24.69 12.24 -39.12
CA ILE A 129 -24.37 13.28 -38.15
C ILE A 129 -23.56 12.71 -36.99
N LEU A 130 -22.40 13.31 -36.72
CA LEU A 130 -21.61 13.05 -35.52
C LEU A 130 -21.81 14.18 -34.52
N LEU A 131 -22.21 13.85 -33.29
CA LEU A 131 -22.45 14.82 -32.22
C LEU A 131 -21.45 14.59 -31.09
N GLY A 132 -20.93 15.66 -30.49
CA GLY A 132 -20.07 15.51 -29.33
C GLY A 132 -19.43 16.81 -28.84
N ALA A 133 -18.34 16.67 -28.09
CA ALA A 133 -17.58 17.78 -27.52
C ALA A 133 -16.65 18.46 -28.55
N ALA A 134 -16.34 19.75 -28.33
CA ALA A 134 -15.45 20.52 -29.19
C ALA A 134 -14.01 19.97 -29.27
N THR A 135 -13.58 19.23 -28.23
CA THR A 135 -12.28 18.55 -28.16
C THR A 135 -12.06 17.53 -29.28
N MET A 136 -13.12 17.06 -29.94
CA MET A 136 -13.07 16.15 -31.08
C MET A 136 -12.75 16.84 -32.41
N ALA A 137 -12.82 18.16 -32.49
CA ALA A 137 -12.71 18.86 -33.77
C ALA A 137 -11.41 18.55 -34.52
N PRO A 138 -10.20 18.63 -33.91
CA PRO A 138 -8.96 18.39 -34.64
C PRO A 138 -8.84 16.96 -35.16
N ILE A 139 -9.17 15.97 -34.32
CA ILE A 139 -9.03 14.56 -34.66
C ILE A 139 -10.05 14.11 -35.72
N LEU A 140 -11.27 14.64 -35.69
CA LEU A 140 -12.28 14.34 -36.72
C LEU A 140 -11.93 14.96 -38.06
N ARG A 141 -11.39 16.19 -38.10
CA ARG A 141 -10.87 16.78 -39.35
C ARG A 141 -9.79 15.89 -39.96
N GLN A 142 -8.86 15.41 -39.14
CA GLN A 142 -7.77 14.55 -39.59
C GLN A 142 -8.27 13.17 -40.09
N LEU A 143 -9.17 12.52 -39.35
CA LEU A 143 -9.59 11.13 -39.64
C LEU A 143 -10.63 11.01 -40.75
N LEU A 144 -11.50 12.01 -40.89
CA LEU A 144 -12.64 11.99 -41.82
C LEU A 144 -12.45 12.94 -43.02
N ASP A 145 -11.36 13.71 -43.05
CA ASP A 145 -11.08 14.72 -44.09
C ASP A 145 -12.28 15.67 -44.33
N THR A 146 -12.96 16.05 -43.25
CA THR A 146 -14.16 16.90 -43.30
C THR A 146 -13.89 18.29 -42.76
N GLN A 147 -14.34 19.30 -43.50
CA GLN A 147 -14.38 20.70 -43.06
C GLN A 147 -15.76 21.10 -42.51
N ASN A 148 -16.76 20.22 -42.59
CA ASN A 148 -18.14 20.49 -42.20
C ASN A 148 -18.36 20.26 -40.69
N ILE A 149 -17.68 21.07 -39.87
CA ILE A 149 -17.84 21.08 -38.41
C ILE A 149 -18.62 22.33 -37.98
N GLU A 150 -19.85 22.11 -37.53
CA GLU A 150 -20.71 23.12 -36.91
C GLU A 150 -20.41 23.18 -35.41
N THR A 151 -20.02 24.34 -34.89
CA THR A 151 -19.84 24.55 -33.45
C THR A 151 -21.08 25.22 -32.86
N ARG A 152 -21.59 24.69 -31.74
CA ARG A 152 -22.74 25.24 -31.02
C ARG A 152 -22.33 25.74 -29.64
N ALA A 153 -22.74 26.96 -29.31
CA ALA A 153 -22.57 27.53 -27.97
C ALA A 153 -23.65 27.01 -27.02
N ARG A 154 -23.30 26.89 -25.73
CA ARG A 154 -24.23 26.54 -24.64
C ARG A 154 -25.38 27.55 -24.59
N PHE A 155 -26.60 27.08 -24.35
CA PHE A 155 -27.78 27.97 -24.31
C PHE A 155 -27.85 28.88 -23.07
N SER A 156 -27.20 28.49 -21.98
CA SER A 156 -27.17 29.22 -20.72
C SER A 156 -25.76 29.41 -20.19
N ARG A 157 -25.58 30.38 -19.28
CA ARG A 157 -24.29 30.60 -18.61
C ARG A 157 -24.11 29.57 -17.49
N LEU A 158 -22.90 29.04 -17.38
CA LEU A 158 -22.45 28.25 -16.24
C LEU A 158 -21.46 29.11 -15.45
N ALA A 159 -21.71 29.33 -14.15
CA ALA A 159 -20.90 30.19 -13.31
C ALA A 159 -20.41 29.50 -12.03
N TRP A 160 -19.23 29.87 -11.56
CA TRP A 160 -18.67 29.41 -10.30
C TRP A 160 -19.45 29.97 -9.09
N GLY A 161 -19.94 29.07 -8.25
CA GLY A 161 -20.67 29.37 -7.02
C GLY A 161 -19.81 29.34 -5.75
N GLY A 162 -18.55 28.89 -5.83
CA GLY A 162 -17.67 28.80 -4.68
C GLY A 162 -17.87 27.55 -3.81
N ALA A 163 -17.28 27.59 -2.61
CA ALA A 163 -17.36 26.51 -1.64
C ALA A 163 -18.51 26.75 -0.64
N HIS A 164 -19.42 25.78 -0.53
CA HIS A 164 -20.55 25.86 0.39
C HIS A 164 -20.62 24.64 1.33
N LYS A 165 -20.99 24.89 2.60
CA LYS A 165 -21.40 23.79 3.50
C LYS A 165 -22.66 23.14 2.93
N LEU A 166 -22.84 21.84 3.13
CA LEU A 166 -24.04 21.09 2.71
C LEU A 166 -25.35 21.79 3.16
N SER A 167 -25.37 22.33 4.38
CA SER A 167 -26.51 23.06 4.95
C SER A 167 -26.81 24.42 4.29
N ARG A 168 -25.90 24.96 3.48
CA ARG A 168 -26.02 26.25 2.79
C ARG A 168 -26.07 26.13 1.28
N LEU A 169 -26.06 24.91 0.74
CA LEU A 169 -26.26 24.70 -0.68
C LEU A 169 -27.63 25.27 -1.11
N PRO A 170 -27.70 25.88 -2.31
CA PRO A 170 -28.95 26.39 -2.85
C PRO A 170 -29.96 25.26 -3.09
N ARG A 171 -31.25 25.59 -3.18
CA ARG A 171 -32.28 24.61 -3.55
C ARG A 171 -32.02 24.10 -4.98
N ARG A 172 -32.55 22.94 -5.31
CA ARG A 172 -32.30 22.25 -6.59
C ARG A 172 -30.81 21.99 -6.86
N SER A 173 -30.05 21.67 -5.81
CA SER A 173 -28.64 21.27 -5.95
C SER A 173 -28.49 19.77 -6.20
N ALA A 174 -27.61 19.40 -7.13
CA ALA A 174 -27.08 18.05 -7.28
C ALA A 174 -25.68 17.98 -6.65
N ILE A 175 -25.47 17.04 -5.73
CA ILE A 175 -24.20 16.82 -5.03
C ILE A 175 -23.55 15.57 -5.60
N THR A 176 -22.32 15.70 -6.11
CA THR A 176 -21.62 14.59 -6.78
C THR A 176 -20.55 13.97 -5.88
N ALA A 177 -20.59 12.65 -5.72
CA ALA A 177 -19.59 11.84 -5.02
C ALA A 177 -19.28 10.56 -5.82
N PHE A 178 -18.11 9.94 -5.63
CA PHE A 178 -17.65 8.83 -6.50
C PHE A 178 -17.61 7.46 -5.81
N SER A 179 -18.30 7.32 -4.66
CA SER A 179 -18.54 6.03 -4.00
C SER A 179 -19.97 5.93 -3.50
N ALA A 180 -20.51 4.71 -3.45
CA ALA A 180 -21.87 4.48 -2.94
C ALA A 180 -22.00 4.94 -1.49
N ASP A 181 -21.03 4.61 -0.64
CA ASP A 181 -21.01 4.99 0.78
C ASP A 181 -21.11 6.50 0.97
N ASN A 182 -20.36 7.28 0.18
CA ASN A 182 -20.39 8.75 0.28
C ASN A 182 -21.71 9.32 -0.23
N VAL A 183 -22.29 8.75 -1.30
CA VAL A 183 -23.59 9.17 -1.81
C VAL A 183 -24.66 9.01 -0.73
N TYR A 184 -24.73 7.87 -0.05
CA TYR A 184 -25.71 7.66 1.01
C TYR A 184 -25.41 8.49 2.26
N ALA A 185 -24.14 8.61 2.67
CA ALA A 185 -23.77 9.43 3.83
C ALA A 185 -24.17 10.91 3.63
N ILE A 186 -23.90 11.47 2.46
CA ILE A 186 -24.29 12.86 2.13
C ILE A 186 -25.82 12.96 2.04
N ALA A 187 -26.48 12.00 1.40
CA ALA A 187 -27.94 12.01 1.29
C ALA A 187 -28.62 11.97 2.65
N GLU A 188 -28.08 11.20 3.61
CA GLU A 188 -28.56 11.17 4.99
C GLU A 188 -28.41 12.53 5.67
N ILE A 189 -27.22 13.14 5.58
CA ILE A 189 -26.95 14.47 6.16
C ILE A 189 -27.93 15.51 5.60
N ILE A 190 -28.15 15.51 4.29
CA ILE A 190 -29.11 16.41 3.63
C ILE A 190 -30.53 16.10 4.08
N ARG A 191 -30.93 14.83 4.15
CA ARG A 191 -32.27 14.43 4.62
C ARG A 191 -32.52 14.94 6.04
N GLN A 192 -31.54 14.85 6.94
CA GLN A 192 -31.64 15.34 8.31
C GLN A 192 -31.73 16.87 8.39
N GLN A 193 -31.02 17.60 7.53
CA GLN A 193 -30.95 19.07 7.60
C GLN A 193 -31.99 19.79 6.74
N ARG A 194 -32.48 19.16 5.67
CA ARG A 194 -33.32 19.76 4.62
C ARG A 194 -34.61 18.98 4.34
N GLY A 195 -34.87 17.88 5.04
CA GLY A 195 -36.13 17.14 4.97
C GLY A 195 -36.21 16.06 3.88
N GLY A 196 -35.25 15.99 2.95
CA GLY A 196 -35.25 14.96 1.91
C GLY A 196 -34.11 15.12 0.90
N ALA A 197 -33.65 14.00 0.33
CA ALA A 197 -32.71 13.98 -0.80
C ALA A 197 -33.01 12.76 -1.69
N ALA A 198 -32.98 12.96 -3.01
CA ALA A 198 -32.99 11.87 -3.96
C ALA A 198 -31.59 11.27 -4.09
N VAL A 199 -31.51 9.96 -4.33
CA VAL A 199 -30.24 9.23 -4.48
C VAL A 199 -30.17 8.57 -5.85
N VAL A 200 -29.12 8.86 -6.62
CA VAL A 200 -28.94 8.32 -7.97
C VAL A 200 -27.53 7.76 -8.16
N MET A 201 -27.43 6.46 -8.42
CA MET A 201 -26.14 5.80 -8.68
C MET A 201 -26.30 4.71 -9.74
N GLY A 202 -25.19 4.35 -10.40
CA GLY A 202 -25.16 3.29 -11.42
C GLY A 202 -25.63 1.92 -10.91
N GLY A 203 -25.45 1.63 -9.61
CA GLY A 203 -25.86 0.36 -9.00
C GLY A 203 -27.37 0.17 -8.80
N LEU A 204 -28.16 1.23 -8.84
CA LEU A 204 -29.62 1.17 -8.63
C LEU A 204 -30.34 0.57 -9.83
N SER A 205 -31.42 -0.19 -9.57
CA SER A 205 -32.32 -0.68 -10.61
C SER A 205 -32.90 0.48 -11.44
N PRO A 206 -33.22 0.27 -12.73
CA PRO A 206 -33.82 1.31 -13.56
C PRO A 206 -35.10 1.90 -12.93
N ARG A 207 -35.94 1.05 -12.34
CA ARG A 207 -37.17 1.46 -11.67
C ARG A 207 -36.89 2.39 -10.48
N THR A 208 -36.00 1.99 -9.57
CA THR A 208 -35.67 2.78 -8.37
C THR A 208 -34.96 4.07 -8.73
N ARG A 209 -34.03 4.04 -9.70
CA ARG A 209 -33.38 5.24 -10.22
C ARG A 209 -34.37 6.24 -10.81
N ASN A 210 -35.33 5.77 -11.62
CA ASN A 210 -36.36 6.64 -12.22
C ASN A 210 -37.30 7.22 -11.16
N ALA A 211 -37.67 6.44 -10.14
CA ALA A 211 -38.47 6.92 -9.02
C ALA A 211 -37.77 8.04 -8.24
N GLN A 212 -36.47 7.88 -7.97
CA GLN A 212 -35.64 8.91 -7.30
C GLN A 212 -35.53 10.20 -8.12
N VAL A 213 -35.35 10.07 -9.44
CA VAL A 213 -35.32 11.24 -10.34
C VAL A 213 -36.69 11.91 -10.43
N ALA A 214 -37.78 11.14 -10.47
CA ALA A 214 -39.15 11.68 -10.49
C ALA A 214 -39.48 12.43 -9.19
N MET A 215 -39.04 11.92 -8.04
CA MET A 215 -39.16 12.58 -6.73
C MET A 215 -38.48 13.95 -6.73
N TYR A 216 -37.24 14.04 -7.25
CA TYR A 216 -36.54 15.31 -7.39
C TYR A 216 -37.22 16.25 -8.39
N GLN A 217 -37.63 15.75 -9.55
CA GLN A 217 -38.24 16.56 -10.60
C GLN A 217 -39.62 17.13 -10.22
N SER A 218 -40.41 16.36 -9.47
CA SER A 218 -41.71 16.81 -8.94
C SER A 218 -41.58 17.85 -7.82
N GLY A 219 -40.38 18.07 -7.29
CA GLY A 219 -40.13 18.97 -6.16
C GLY A 219 -40.47 18.37 -4.80
N GLU A 220 -40.71 17.06 -4.71
CA GLU A 220 -40.86 16.36 -3.42
C GLU A 220 -39.56 16.48 -2.59
N VAL A 221 -38.40 16.51 -3.26
CA VAL A 221 -37.10 16.79 -2.67
C VAL A 221 -36.33 17.83 -3.48
N ASP A 222 -35.69 18.77 -2.80
CA ASP A 222 -34.90 19.84 -3.43
C ASP A 222 -33.45 19.45 -3.75
N PHE A 223 -32.99 18.31 -3.24
CA PHE A 223 -31.59 17.90 -3.31
C PHE A 223 -31.46 16.53 -3.94
N LEU A 224 -30.43 16.37 -4.75
CA LEU A 224 -30.05 15.11 -5.36
C LEU A 224 -28.61 14.80 -4.97
N VAL A 225 -28.33 13.57 -4.55
CA VAL A 225 -26.96 13.09 -4.35
C VAL A 225 -26.69 11.95 -5.31
N ALA A 226 -25.59 12.04 -6.06
CA ALA A 226 -25.35 11.09 -7.13
C ALA A 226 -23.89 10.84 -7.47
N THR A 227 -23.63 9.76 -8.21
CA THR A 227 -22.32 9.55 -8.87
C THR A 227 -22.24 10.26 -10.21
N ASP A 228 -21.09 10.10 -10.88
CA ASP A 228 -20.84 10.46 -12.28
C ASP A 228 -21.95 10.05 -13.28
N ALA A 229 -22.83 9.11 -12.91
CA ALA A 229 -24.03 8.74 -13.65
C ALA A 229 -24.90 9.94 -14.07
N ILE A 230 -24.90 11.04 -13.32
CA ILE A 230 -25.63 12.27 -13.70
C ILE A 230 -25.02 12.99 -14.90
N GLY A 231 -23.71 12.84 -15.11
CA GLY A 231 -22.95 13.55 -16.14
C GLY A 231 -23.33 13.15 -17.56
N MET A 232 -23.95 11.98 -17.77
CA MET A 232 -24.18 11.46 -19.12
C MET A 232 -25.61 10.95 -19.39
N GLY A 233 -26.43 10.66 -18.36
CA GLY A 233 -27.53 9.70 -18.56
C GLY A 233 -28.92 10.04 -18.02
N LEU A 234 -29.17 11.25 -17.49
CA LEU A 234 -30.46 11.57 -16.89
C LEU A 234 -30.93 13.00 -17.22
N ASN A 235 -32.22 13.10 -17.58
CA ASN A 235 -32.89 14.37 -17.85
C ASN A 235 -33.45 15.00 -16.58
N MET A 236 -32.61 15.74 -15.86
CA MET A 236 -32.94 16.41 -14.59
C MET A 236 -32.68 17.91 -14.62
N ASP A 237 -33.60 18.71 -14.10
CA ASP A 237 -33.47 20.16 -14.01
C ASP A 237 -32.71 20.54 -12.74
N VAL A 238 -31.40 20.79 -12.88
CA VAL A 238 -30.50 21.12 -11.76
C VAL A 238 -30.05 22.56 -11.91
N ASP A 239 -30.12 23.34 -10.84
CA ASP A 239 -29.71 24.76 -10.83
C ASP A 239 -28.26 24.91 -10.38
N HIS A 240 -27.81 24.01 -9.49
CA HIS A 240 -26.46 24.02 -8.94
C HIS A 240 -25.86 22.62 -8.85
N VAL A 241 -24.60 22.46 -9.26
CA VAL A 241 -23.84 21.23 -9.07
C VAL A 241 -22.73 21.46 -8.04
N ALA A 242 -22.72 20.66 -6.96
CA ALA A 242 -21.71 20.72 -5.93
C ALA A 242 -20.84 19.45 -5.91
N PHE A 243 -19.54 19.58 -6.11
CA PHE A 243 -18.61 18.47 -6.00
C PHE A 243 -18.27 18.20 -4.52
N ALA A 244 -18.62 17.02 -4.03
CA ALA A 244 -18.22 16.53 -2.70
C ALA A 244 -16.87 15.81 -2.73
N GLN A 245 -16.39 15.45 -3.91
CA GLN A 245 -15.09 14.82 -4.15
C GLN A 245 -14.56 15.25 -5.54
N THR A 246 -13.25 15.16 -5.76
CA THR A 246 -12.62 15.40 -7.08
C THR A 246 -11.85 14.19 -7.61
N ARG A 247 -11.78 13.13 -6.80
CA ARG A 247 -11.07 11.88 -7.13
C ARG A 247 -12.05 10.75 -7.33
N LYS A 248 -11.80 9.91 -8.33
CA LYS A 248 -12.55 8.67 -8.58
C LYS A 248 -11.62 7.47 -8.72
N PHE A 249 -12.16 6.29 -8.43
CA PHE A 249 -11.50 5.02 -8.76
C PHE A 249 -11.85 4.65 -10.21
N ASP A 250 -10.85 4.53 -11.08
CA ASP A 250 -11.03 4.20 -12.50
C ASP A 250 -10.99 2.68 -12.79
N GLY A 251 -11.08 1.85 -11.75
CA GLY A 251 -10.91 0.39 -11.85
C GLY A 251 -9.48 -0.07 -11.56
N ARG A 252 -8.48 0.84 -11.63
CA ARG A 252 -7.08 0.51 -11.34
C ARG A 252 -6.51 1.35 -10.20
N ARG A 253 -6.79 2.66 -10.17
CA ARG A 253 -6.27 3.59 -9.17
C ARG A 253 -7.27 4.69 -8.86
N HIS A 254 -7.07 5.33 -7.72
CA HIS A 254 -7.74 6.61 -7.43
C HIS A 254 -6.99 7.73 -8.16
N ARG A 255 -7.67 8.41 -9.09
CA ARG A 255 -7.14 9.56 -9.84
C ARG A 255 -8.05 10.77 -9.73
N GLU A 256 -7.49 11.96 -9.92
CA GLU A 256 -8.28 13.18 -10.10
C GLU A 256 -9.11 13.11 -11.39
N LEU A 257 -10.25 13.79 -11.40
CA LEU A 257 -11.06 13.99 -12.59
C LEU A 257 -10.37 14.96 -13.54
N SER A 258 -10.52 14.74 -14.84
CA SER A 258 -10.07 15.70 -15.83
C SER A 258 -10.99 16.93 -15.87
N PRO A 259 -10.52 18.10 -16.35
CA PRO A 259 -11.37 19.28 -16.54
C PRO A 259 -12.61 19.00 -17.39
N ALA A 260 -12.48 18.16 -18.42
CA ALA A 260 -13.59 17.75 -19.27
C ALA A 260 -14.62 16.87 -18.51
N GLU A 261 -14.17 15.97 -17.63
CA GLU A 261 -15.07 15.17 -16.79
C GLU A 261 -15.82 16.06 -15.79
N LEU A 262 -15.13 17.01 -15.15
CA LEU A 262 -15.74 18.01 -14.27
C LEU A 262 -16.78 18.84 -15.01
N ALA A 263 -16.45 19.36 -16.21
CA ALA A 263 -17.36 20.15 -17.02
C ALA A 263 -18.58 19.36 -17.52
N GLN A 264 -18.42 18.07 -17.80
CA GLN A 264 -19.54 17.20 -18.18
C GLN A 264 -20.56 17.07 -17.03
N ILE A 265 -20.09 17.00 -15.79
CA ILE A 265 -20.93 16.92 -14.58
C ILE A 265 -21.49 18.31 -14.24
N ALA A 266 -20.63 19.33 -14.15
CA ALA A 266 -21.01 20.71 -13.85
C ALA A 266 -22.00 21.27 -14.88
N GLY A 267 -21.82 20.91 -16.15
CA GLY A 267 -22.68 21.29 -17.25
C GLY A 267 -24.10 20.70 -17.19
N ARG A 268 -24.43 19.90 -16.17
CA ARG A 268 -25.81 19.53 -15.84
C ARG A 268 -26.56 20.66 -15.12
N ALA A 269 -25.85 21.63 -14.53
CA ALA A 269 -26.43 22.82 -13.96
C ALA A 269 -26.86 23.80 -15.06
N GLY A 270 -28.08 24.33 -14.94
CA GLY A 270 -28.66 25.24 -15.92
C GLY A 270 -29.15 24.49 -17.17
N ARG A 271 -30.35 24.82 -17.61
CA ARG A 271 -31.02 24.16 -18.74
C ARG A 271 -31.76 25.13 -19.61
N HIS A 272 -31.72 24.87 -20.93
CA HIS A 272 -32.22 25.79 -21.94
C HIS A 272 -31.65 27.19 -21.68
N GLN A 273 -32.51 28.17 -21.40
CA GLN A 273 -32.13 29.56 -21.13
C GLN A 273 -31.90 29.86 -19.64
N SER A 274 -32.04 28.88 -18.75
CA SER A 274 -31.81 29.07 -17.32
C SER A 274 -30.33 28.88 -16.99
N ASP A 275 -29.73 29.90 -16.39
CA ASP A 275 -28.35 29.87 -15.95
C ASP A 275 -28.15 28.84 -14.83
N GLY A 276 -26.96 28.24 -14.83
CA GLY A 276 -26.55 27.24 -13.85
C GLY A 276 -25.31 27.69 -13.09
N SER A 277 -25.11 27.10 -11.92
CA SER A 277 -23.86 27.28 -11.18
C SER A 277 -23.21 25.97 -10.78
N PHE A 278 -21.91 25.99 -10.53
CA PHE A 278 -21.19 24.85 -10.00
C PHE A 278 -20.22 25.27 -8.91
N GLY A 279 -19.95 24.39 -7.96
CA GLY A 279 -19.10 24.69 -6.83
C GLY A 279 -18.61 23.42 -6.17
N VAL A 280 -17.97 23.59 -5.01
CA VAL A 280 -17.50 22.47 -4.19
C VAL A 280 -18.18 22.50 -2.83
N THR A 281 -18.25 21.34 -2.17
CA THR A 281 -18.62 21.32 -0.76
C THR A 281 -17.48 21.88 0.11
N ALA A 282 -17.78 22.37 1.31
CA ALA A 282 -16.79 22.98 2.20
C ALA A 282 -15.62 22.07 2.60
N ASP A 283 -15.79 20.75 2.48
CA ASP A 283 -14.77 19.75 2.83
C ASP A 283 -13.78 19.47 1.67
N VAL A 284 -14.01 20.07 0.50
CA VAL A 284 -13.18 19.94 -0.69
C VAL A 284 -12.40 21.23 -0.91
N PRO A 285 -11.09 21.16 -1.22
CA PRO A 285 -10.31 22.33 -1.60
C PRO A 285 -10.96 23.09 -2.77
N GLN A 286 -10.85 24.41 -2.76
CA GLN A 286 -11.34 25.22 -3.87
C GLN A 286 -10.59 24.87 -5.16
N PHE A 287 -11.27 25.00 -6.30
CA PHE A 287 -10.65 24.86 -7.60
C PHE A 287 -9.76 26.06 -7.89
N ASP A 288 -8.66 25.82 -8.59
CA ASP A 288 -7.78 26.89 -9.08
C ASP A 288 -8.53 27.74 -10.11
N GLU A 289 -8.20 29.03 -10.18
CA GLU A 289 -8.86 30.00 -11.07
C GLU A 289 -8.80 29.58 -12.55
N ALA A 290 -7.66 29.01 -12.99
CA ALA A 290 -7.50 28.49 -14.34
C ALA A 290 -8.44 27.31 -14.65
N LEU A 291 -8.70 26.44 -13.67
CA LEU A 291 -9.63 25.32 -13.84
C LEU A 291 -11.08 25.81 -13.90
N ILE A 292 -11.41 26.81 -13.08
CA ILE A 292 -12.73 27.46 -13.09
C ILE A 292 -13.00 28.09 -14.46
N GLU A 293 -12.05 28.88 -14.97
CA GLU A 293 -12.16 29.53 -16.28
C GLU A 293 -12.32 28.51 -17.41
N GLN A 294 -11.55 27.41 -17.38
CA GLN A 294 -11.69 26.31 -18.35
C GLN A 294 -13.10 25.70 -18.34
N ILE A 295 -13.67 25.46 -17.16
CA ILE A 295 -15.01 24.87 -17.04
C ILE A 295 -16.09 25.87 -17.51
N GLU A 296 -16.00 27.14 -17.12
CA GLU A 296 -16.95 28.18 -17.55
C GLU A 296 -16.90 28.42 -19.06
N ALA A 297 -15.70 28.56 -19.63
CA ALA A 297 -15.47 28.78 -21.05
C ALA A 297 -15.69 27.53 -21.91
N HIS A 298 -15.75 26.34 -21.29
CA HIS A 298 -15.77 25.03 -21.95
C HIS A 298 -14.59 24.83 -22.92
N ASP A 299 -13.41 25.34 -22.53
CA ASP A 299 -12.18 25.24 -23.30
C ASP A 299 -11.27 24.17 -22.68
N PHE A 300 -11.01 23.12 -23.46
CA PHE A 300 -10.30 21.93 -22.99
C PHE A 300 -9.32 21.44 -24.05
N GLU A 301 -8.29 20.73 -23.58
CA GLU A 301 -7.32 20.12 -24.49
C GLU A 301 -8.00 19.17 -25.49
N PRO A 302 -7.71 19.31 -26.80
CA PRO A 302 -8.22 18.39 -27.80
C PRO A 302 -7.74 16.95 -27.60
N LEU A 303 -8.58 16.00 -28.00
CA LEU A 303 -8.22 14.58 -27.99
C LEU A 303 -7.13 14.32 -29.03
N LYS A 304 -6.01 13.75 -28.56
CA LYS A 304 -4.83 13.46 -29.40
C LYS A 304 -4.95 12.19 -30.22
N GLY A 305 -5.85 11.28 -29.83
CA GLY A 305 -6.12 10.05 -30.55
C GLY A 305 -7.36 9.34 -30.03
N LEU A 306 -7.92 8.45 -30.86
CA LEU A 306 -9.10 7.65 -30.56
C LEU A 306 -8.71 6.18 -30.40
N TYR A 307 -9.27 5.50 -29.40
CA TYR A 307 -9.01 4.08 -29.21
C TYR A 307 -9.62 3.28 -30.35
N TRP A 308 -8.85 2.35 -30.91
CA TRP A 308 -9.20 1.60 -32.11
C TRP A 308 -8.92 0.11 -31.91
N ARG A 309 -9.84 -0.71 -32.40
CA ARG A 309 -9.71 -2.16 -32.54
C ARG A 309 -10.00 -2.51 -34.00
N ASN A 310 -9.27 -3.47 -34.54
CA ASN A 310 -9.50 -3.93 -35.91
C ASN A 310 -10.95 -4.46 -36.07
N PRO A 311 -11.77 -3.88 -36.96
CA PRO A 311 -13.13 -4.39 -37.21
C PRO A 311 -13.16 -5.62 -38.12
N ASN A 312 -12.12 -5.81 -38.94
CA ASN A 312 -12.02 -6.92 -39.89
C ASN A 312 -11.35 -8.12 -39.22
N LEU A 313 -12.13 -8.82 -38.40
CA LEU A 313 -11.69 -10.01 -37.67
C LEU A 313 -11.68 -11.25 -38.56
N ASP A 314 -10.65 -12.07 -38.41
CA ASP A 314 -10.49 -13.32 -39.16
C ASP A 314 -10.93 -14.50 -38.29
N PHE A 315 -12.02 -15.17 -38.67
CA PHE A 315 -12.58 -16.29 -37.90
C PHE A 315 -12.11 -17.66 -38.41
N SER A 316 -11.22 -17.72 -39.41
CA SER A 316 -10.78 -18.98 -40.02
C SER A 316 -10.12 -19.95 -39.03
N SER A 317 -9.45 -19.42 -38.01
CA SER A 317 -8.94 -20.16 -36.86
C SER A 317 -8.86 -19.24 -35.63
N LEU A 318 -8.74 -19.82 -34.44
CA LEU A 318 -8.53 -19.02 -33.22
C LEU A 318 -7.22 -18.22 -33.26
N GLU A 319 -6.17 -18.78 -33.86
CA GLU A 319 -4.89 -18.07 -34.05
C GLU A 319 -5.07 -16.87 -34.99
N ALA A 320 -5.78 -17.05 -36.11
CA ALA A 320 -6.07 -15.96 -37.05
C ALA A 320 -6.91 -14.86 -36.40
N LEU A 321 -7.89 -15.23 -35.55
CA LEU A 321 -8.69 -14.29 -34.77
C LEU A 321 -7.81 -13.46 -33.84
N LEU A 322 -6.97 -14.10 -33.02
CA LEU A 322 -6.08 -13.42 -32.11
C LEU A 322 -5.10 -12.50 -32.85
N LEU A 323 -4.49 -12.96 -33.94
CA LEU A 323 -3.63 -12.14 -34.79
C LEU A 323 -4.38 -10.93 -35.39
N SER A 324 -5.62 -11.13 -35.81
CA SER A 324 -6.45 -10.05 -36.36
C SER A 324 -6.82 -9.00 -35.31
N LEU A 325 -7.04 -9.41 -34.04
CA LEU A 325 -7.30 -8.51 -32.90
C LEU A 325 -6.05 -7.71 -32.48
N GLU A 326 -4.86 -8.25 -32.75
CA GLU A 326 -3.59 -7.63 -32.37
C GLU A 326 -3.02 -6.66 -33.42
N LYS A 327 -3.70 -6.47 -34.55
CA LYS A 327 -3.26 -5.55 -35.61
C LYS A 327 -3.00 -4.13 -35.06
N PRO A 328 -1.92 -3.46 -35.51
CA PRO A 328 -1.63 -2.09 -35.11
C PRO A 328 -2.64 -1.12 -35.73
N ALA A 329 -2.80 0.05 -35.11
CA ALA A 329 -3.63 1.12 -35.64
C ALA A 329 -3.14 1.54 -37.04
N PRO A 330 -4.02 1.61 -38.06
CA PRO A 330 -3.61 1.69 -39.46
C PRO A 330 -3.15 3.09 -39.89
N ARG A 331 -3.45 4.14 -39.11
CA ARG A 331 -3.15 5.52 -39.46
C ARG A 331 -3.00 6.43 -38.24
N PRO A 332 -2.29 7.56 -38.35
CA PRO A 332 -2.14 8.53 -37.27
C PRO A 332 -3.50 9.03 -36.76
N GLY A 333 -3.57 9.31 -35.45
CA GLY A 333 -4.80 9.71 -34.76
C GLY A 333 -5.65 8.55 -34.24
N LEU A 334 -5.32 7.31 -34.62
CA LEU A 334 -5.86 6.11 -33.99
C LEU A 334 -4.81 5.50 -33.05
N VAL A 335 -5.25 5.08 -31.88
CA VAL A 335 -4.43 4.43 -30.84
C VAL A 335 -5.00 3.05 -30.61
N ARG A 336 -4.16 2.03 -30.52
CA ARG A 336 -4.64 0.67 -30.21
C ARG A 336 -5.36 0.67 -28.85
N ALA A 337 -6.56 0.11 -28.80
CA ALA A 337 -7.29 -0.06 -27.54
C ALA A 337 -6.47 -0.92 -26.55
N PRO A 338 -6.51 -0.60 -25.24
CA PRO A 338 -6.02 -1.49 -24.20
C PRO A 338 -6.59 -2.90 -24.34
N VAL A 339 -5.87 -3.90 -23.83
CA VAL A 339 -6.35 -5.29 -23.89
C VAL A 339 -7.54 -5.44 -22.95
N ALA A 340 -8.74 -5.45 -23.53
CA ALA A 340 -10.01 -5.65 -22.84
C ALA A 340 -10.20 -7.12 -22.39
N ASP A 341 -11.14 -7.32 -21.46
CA ASP A 341 -11.39 -8.60 -20.81
C ASP A 341 -11.80 -9.70 -21.80
N ASP A 342 -12.48 -9.34 -22.89
CA ASP A 342 -12.86 -10.25 -23.97
C ASP A 342 -11.64 -10.88 -24.65
N VAL A 343 -10.64 -10.07 -25.01
CA VAL A 343 -9.38 -10.52 -25.60
C VAL A 343 -8.56 -11.33 -24.59
N GLN A 344 -8.58 -10.96 -23.30
CA GLN A 344 -7.88 -11.71 -22.25
C GLN A 344 -8.51 -13.10 -22.06
N ALA A 345 -9.84 -13.19 -21.99
CA ALA A 345 -10.57 -14.44 -21.89
C ALA A 345 -10.30 -15.34 -23.10
N ALA A 346 -10.32 -14.79 -24.33
CA ALA A 346 -9.99 -15.54 -25.54
C ALA A 346 -8.55 -16.10 -25.50
N LYS A 347 -7.58 -15.35 -24.98
CA LYS A 347 -6.18 -15.80 -24.82
C LYS A 347 -5.99 -16.87 -23.73
N LEU A 348 -6.81 -16.86 -22.68
CA LEU A 348 -6.78 -17.90 -21.66
C LEU A 348 -7.40 -19.19 -22.21
N LEU A 349 -8.54 -19.08 -22.88
CA LEU A 349 -9.23 -20.20 -23.52
C LEU A 349 -8.44 -20.80 -24.69
N SER A 350 -7.61 -20.02 -25.37
CA SER A 350 -6.69 -20.54 -26.40
C SER A 350 -5.61 -21.48 -25.85
N ARG A 351 -5.46 -21.56 -24.53
CA ARG A 351 -4.52 -22.47 -23.85
C ARG A 351 -5.22 -23.66 -23.19
N ASP A 352 -6.55 -23.68 -23.21
CA ASP A 352 -7.37 -24.75 -22.65
C ASP A 352 -7.62 -25.83 -23.72
N PRO A 353 -7.09 -27.06 -23.56
CA PRO A 353 -7.31 -28.14 -24.51
C PRO A 353 -8.79 -28.45 -24.74
N THR A 354 -9.62 -28.36 -23.70
CA THR A 354 -11.04 -28.74 -23.81
C THR A 354 -11.83 -27.78 -24.70
N THR A 355 -11.42 -26.50 -24.74
CA THR A 355 -11.95 -25.50 -25.65
C THR A 355 -11.41 -25.70 -27.06
N LEU A 356 -10.10 -25.94 -27.21
CA LEU A 356 -9.46 -26.16 -28.52
C LEU A 356 -10.05 -27.34 -29.28
N ASP A 357 -10.33 -28.45 -28.59
CA ASP A 357 -10.93 -29.66 -29.19
C ASP A 357 -12.32 -29.42 -29.81
N ARG A 358 -12.97 -28.30 -29.45
CA ARG A 358 -14.31 -27.93 -29.92
C ARG A 358 -14.30 -26.93 -31.07
N LEU A 359 -13.14 -26.39 -31.42
CA LEU A 359 -12.98 -25.39 -32.48
C LEU A 359 -12.73 -26.05 -33.83
N SER A 360 -13.78 -26.71 -34.35
CA SER A 360 -13.72 -27.47 -35.61
C SER A 360 -13.84 -26.61 -36.88
N ASP A 361 -14.47 -25.44 -36.79
CA ASP A 361 -14.86 -24.62 -37.94
C ASP A 361 -14.99 -23.14 -37.58
N GLU A 362 -15.11 -22.28 -38.61
CA GLU A 362 -15.24 -20.83 -38.47
C GLU A 362 -16.41 -20.42 -37.57
N SER A 363 -17.54 -21.14 -37.64
CA SER A 363 -18.74 -20.82 -36.84
C SER A 363 -18.48 -21.03 -35.36
N ARG A 364 -17.71 -22.07 -34.99
CA ARG A 364 -17.28 -22.30 -33.60
C ARG A 364 -16.32 -21.23 -33.09
N VAL A 365 -15.40 -20.75 -33.93
CA VAL A 365 -14.50 -19.64 -33.58
C VAL A 365 -15.28 -18.34 -33.38
N ARG A 366 -16.27 -18.07 -34.24
CA ARG A 366 -17.16 -16.91 -34.10
C ARG A 366 -17.99 -16.98 -32.82
N LEU A 367 -18.57 -18.15 -32.53
CA LEU A 367 -19.31 -18.39 -31.29
C LEU A 367 -18.43 -18.19 -30.06
N LEU A 368 -17.21 -18.73 -30.05
CA LEU A 368 -16.26 -18.50 -28.94
C LEU A 368 -16.03 -17.01 -28.72
N TRP A 369 -15.79 -16.25 -29.79
CA TRP A 369 -15.61 -14.80 -29.70
C TRP A 369 -16.85 -14.10 -29.14
N GLU A 370 -18.05 -14.46 -29.59
CA GLU A 370 -19.31 -13.92 -29.07
C GLU A 370 -19.49 -14.18 -27.56
N VAL A 371 -19.12 -15.38 -27.07
CA VAL A 371 -19.20 -15.70 -25.64
C VAL A 371 -18.13 -14.94 -24.85
N THR A 372 -16.91 -14.77 -25.39
CA THR A 372 -15.85 -14.01 -24.71
C THR A 372 -16.17 -12.53 -24.51
N GLN A 373 -17.07 -11.95 -25.33
CA GLN A 373 -17.56 -10.58 -25.16
C GLN A 373 -18.54 -10.43 -23.99
N MET A 374 -18.83 -11.49 -23.23
CA MET A 374 -19.64 -11.40 -22.01
C MET A 374 -18.92 -10.54 -20.95
N PRO A 375 -19.56 -9.46 -20.44
CA PRO A 375 -18.96 -8.63 -19.39
C PRO A 375 -18.77 -9.39 -18.07
N ASP A 376 -17.65 -9.16 -17.37
CA ASP A 376 -17.46 -9.65 -15.99
C ASP A 376 -18.17 -8.73 -14.99
N PHE A 377 -19.46 -8.97 -14.78
CA PHE A 377 -20.23 -8.27 -13.74
C PHE A 377 -19.77 -8.61 -12.32
N ARG A 378 -19.13 -9.77 -12.12
CA ARG A 378 -18.70 -10.30 -10.82
C ARG A 378 -17.39 -9.69 -10.35
N LYS A 379 -16.62 -9.07 -11.26
CA LYS A 379 -15.28 -8.51 -11.01
C LYS A 379 -14.37 -9.55 -10.35
N THR A 380 -14.48 -10.78 -10.85
CA THR A 380 -13.71 -11.93 -10.37
C THR A 380 -12.29 -11.91 -10.92
N THR A 381 -11.49 -12.91 -10.56
CA THR A 381 -10.19 -13.08 -11.22
C THR A 381 -10.41 -13.45 -12.69
N MET A 382 -9.52 -13.02 -13.58
CA MET A 382 -9.65 -13.30 -15.02
C MET A 382 -9.70 -14.81 -15.34
N GLY A 383 -9.08 -15.65 -14.50
CA GLY A 383 -9.16 -17.11 -14.63
C GLY A 383 -10.56 -17.66 -14.35
N GLU A 384 -11.25 -17.16 -13.32
CA GLU A 384 -12.62 -17.56 -12.99
C GLU A 384 -13.62 -17.09 -14.05
N HIS A 385 -13.45 -15.87 -14.56
CA HIS A 385 -14.28 -15.35 -15.66
C HIS A 385 -14.09 -16.18 -16.94
N ALA A 386 -12.84 -16.48 -17.31
CA ALA A 386 -12.55 -17.34 -18.45
C ALA A 386 -13.12 -18.76 -18.28
N ALA A 387 -13.11 -19.33 -17.08
CA ALA A 387 -13.71 -20.63 -16.81
C ALA A 387 -15.23 -20.63 -17.02
N LEU A 388 -15.94 -19.58 -16.58
CA LEU A 388 -17.37 -19.42 -16.83
C LEU A 388 -17.68 -19.27 -18.33
N ILE A 389 -16.89 -18.47 -19.05
CA ILE A 389 -17.00 -18.33 -20.51
C ILE A 389 -16.79 -19.68 -21.19
N GLY A 390 -15.78 -20.45 -20.77
CA GLY A 390 -15.50 -21.79 -21.29
C GLY A 390 -16.66 -22.77 -21.04
N GLU A 391 -17.28 -22.73 -19.86
CA GLU A 391 -18.46 -23.54 -19.53
C GLU A 391 -19.66 -23.19 -20.44
N ILE A 392 -19.95 -21.90 -20.62
CA ILE A 392 -21.03 -21.43 -21.50
C ILE A 392 -20.75 -21.84 -22.96
N PHE A 393 -19.51 -21.65 -23.43
CA PHE A 393 -19.10 -22.10 -24.76
C PHE A 393 -19.22 -23.62 -24.90
N ALA A 394 -18.93 -24.40 -23.86
CA ALA A 394 -19.10 -25.85 -23.88
C ALA A 394 -20.58 -26.26 -24.07
N PHE A 395 -21.52 -25.56 -23.42
CA PHE A 395 -22.96 -25.78 -23.62
C PHE A 395 -23.41 -25.44 -25.03
N LEU A 396 -23.05 -24.25 -25.53
CA LEU A 396 -23.44 -23.79 -26.87
C LEU A 396 -22.72 -24.57 -27.98
N SER A 397 -21.61 -25.25 -27.67
CA SER A 397 -20.89 -26.10 -28.60
C SER A 397 -21.37 -27.55 -28.70
N GLN A 398 -22.31 -27.98 -27.84
CA GLN A 398 -22.79 -29.36 -27.76
C GLN A 398 -24.30 -29.50 -27.91
N GLY A 399 -24.73 -30.70 -28.29
CA GLY A 399 -26.15 -31.07 -28.32
C GLY A 399 -26.99 -30.14 -29.19
N GLU A 400 -28.07 -29.61 -28.62
CA GLU A 400 -28.99 -28.67 -29.28
C GLU A 400 -28.44 -27.23 -29.37
N GLY A 401 -27.28 -26.94 -28.77
CA GLY A 401 -26.67 -25.61 -28.81
C GLY A 401 -27.31 -24.60 -27.85
N PHE A 402 -27.97 -25.07 -26.79
CA PHE A 402 -28.58 -24.22 -25.76
C PHE A 402 -27.92 -24.44 -24.40
N ILE A 403 -27.93 -23.39 -23.58
CA ILE A 403 -27.55 -23.48 -22.17
C ILE A 403 -28.63 -24.30 -21.43
N PRO A 404 -28.26 -25.33 -20.65
CA PRO A 404 -29.22 -26.15 -19.93
C PRO A 404 -30.10 -25.33 -18.97
N GLU A 405 -31.41 -25.51 -19.06
CA GLU A 405 -32.40 -24.78 -18.23
C GLU A 405 -32.17 -25.00 -16.73
N ASN A 406 -31.80 -26.21 -16.32
CA ASN A 406 -31.48 -26.53 -14.93
C ASN A 406 -30.25 -25.77 -14.41
N TRP A 407 -29.24 -25.55 -15.26
CA TRP A 407 -28.06 -24.77 -14.90
C TRP A 407 -28.45 -23.32 -14.66
N LEU A 408 -29.21 -22.71 -15.57
CA LEU A 408 -29.64 -21.31 -15.44
C LEU A 408 -30.59 -21.10 -14.25
N SER A 409 -31.54 -22.03 -14.03
CA SER A 409 -32.43 -22.03 -12.87
C SER A 409 -31.63 -21.99 -11.57
N HIS A 410 -30.67 -22.89 -11.43
CA HIS A 410 -29.85 -22.99 -10.22
C HIS A 410 -29.00 -21.73 -9.97
N GLN A 411 -28.50 -21.07 -11.03
CA GLN A 411 -27.80 -19.78 -10.88
C GLN A 411 -28.74 -18.68 -10.37
N ILE A 412 -29.96 -18.61 -10.89
CA ILE A 412 -30.96 -17.61 -10.50
C ILE A 412 -31.46 -17.87 -9.07
N GLU A 413 -31.81 -19.11 -8.73
CA GLU A 413 -32.29 -19.51 -7.39
C GLU A 413 -31.26 -19.25 -6.29
N ARG A 414 -29.98 -19.44 -6.58
CA ARG A 414 -28.89 -19.10 -5.63
C ARG A 414 -28.83 -17.60 -5.32
N CYS A 415 -29.19 -16.77 -6.28
CA CYS A 415 -29.21 -15.31 -6.12
C CYS A 415 -30.50 -14.83 -5.47
N ASP A 416 -31.61 -15.56 -5.59
CA ASP A 416 -32.94 -15.16 -5.14
C ASP A 416 -33.14 -15.23 -3.61
N ARG A 417 -32.33 -14.47 -2.88
CA ARG A 417 -32.38 -14.32 -1.43
C ARG A 417 -32.06 -12.89 -1.05
N VAL A 418 -32.97 -12.24 -0.35
CA VAL A 418 -32.82 -10.83 0.06
C VAL A 418 -32.21 -10.67 1.46
N GLU A 419 -31.92 -11.77 2.16
CA GLU A 419 -31.23 -11.76 3.45
C GLU A 419 -29.71 -11.74 3.31
N GLY A 420 -28.98 -11.22 4.30
CA GLY A 420 -27.52 -11.13 4.28
C GLY A 420 -27.04 -9.68 4.31
N ASP A 421 -25.78 -9.44 4.61
CA ASP A 421 -25.14 -8.12 4.65
C ASP A 421 -25.04 -7.44 3.27
N LEU A 422 -24.51 -6.23 3.25
CA LEU A 422 -24.41 -5.41 2.04
C LEU A 422 -23.54 -6.09 0.98
N ASP A 423 -22.42 -6.68 1.39
CA ASP A 423 -21.51 -7.38 0.50
C ASP A 423 -22.17 -8.64 -0.10
N THR A 424 -22.93 -9.38 0.71
CA THR A 424 -23.72 -10.53 0.25
C THR A 424 -24.73 -10.12 -0.83
N LEU A 425 -25.49 -9.04 -0.59
CA LEU A 425 -26.48 -8.54 -1.55
C LEU A 425 -25.82 -8.00 -2.83
N SER A 426 -24.71 -7.26 -2.70
CA SER A 426 -23.93 -6.75 -3.83
C SER A 426 -23.40 -7.89 -4.72
N THR A 427 -22.85 -8.93 -4.08
CA THR A 427 -22.33 -10.13 -4.78
C THR A 427 -23.45 -10.86 -5.53
N ARG A 428 -24.61 -11.08 -4.89
CA ARG A 428 -25.77 -11.70 -5.57
C ARG A 428 -26.29 -10.84 -6.72
N LEU A 429 -26.30 -9.52 -6.57
CA LEU A 429 -26.69 -8.60 -7.64
C LEU A 429 -25.73 -8.68 -8.84
N ALA A 430 -24.42 -8.81 -8.59
CA ALA A 430 -23.44 -9.04 -9.64
C ALA A 430 -23.66 -10.38 -10.36
N HIS A 431 -23.94 -11.44 -9.62
CA HIS A 431 -24.19 -12.78 -10.19
C HIS A 431 -25.46 -12.83 -11.04
N ILE A 432 -26.58 -12.26 -10.56
CA ILE A 432 -27.84 -12.26 -11.33
C ILE A 432 -27.72 -11.43 -12.61
N ARG A 433 -26.87 -10.39 -12.64
CA ARG A 433 -26.60 -9.61 -13.86
C ARG A 433 -25.97 -10.45 -14.97
N THR A 434 -25.06 -11.36 -14.62
CA THR A 434 -24.53 -12.33 -15.58
C THR A 434 -25.65 -13.21 -16.16
N SER A 435 -26.54 -13.75 -15.31
CA SER A 435 -27.69 -14.55 -15.76
C SER A 435 -28.67 -13.74 -16.61
N THR A 436 -28.89 -12.48 -16.25
CA THR A 436 -29.78 -11.56 -16.99
C THR A 436 -29.23 -11.25 -18.38
N TYR A 437 -27.91 -11.05 -18.50
CA TYR A 437 -27.24 -10.88 -19.78
C TYR A 437 -27.34 -12.14 -20.67
N ILE A 438 -27.12 -13.32 -20.09
CA ILE A 438 -27.31 -14.60 -20.78
C ILE A 438 -28.76 -14.73 -21.28
N ALA A 439 -29.74 -14.38 -20.44
CA ALA A 439 -31.16 -14.46 -20.80
C ALA A 439 -31.54 -13.58 -22.01
N GLN A 440 -30.80 -12.49 -22.24
CA GLN A 440 -31.04 -11.56 -23.36
C GLN A 440 -30.46 -12.06 -24.70
N ARG A 441 -29.64 -13.11 -24.68
CA ARG A 441 -29.15 -13.79 -25.89
C ARG A 441 -30.21 -14.77 -26.37
N ASN A 442 -31.06 -14.31 -27.30
CA ASN A 442 -32.22 -15.06 -27.80
C ASN A 442 -31.87 -16.41 -28.44
N ASP A 443 -30.64 -16.59 -28.87
CA ASP A 443 -30.09 -17.77 -29.54
C ASP A 443 -29.36 -18.73 -28.59
N TRP A 444 -29.21 -18.38 -27.30
CA TRP A 444 -28.49 -19.20 -26.32
C TRP A 444 -29.42 -20.05 -25.45
N LEU A 445 -30.72 -19.80 -25.47
CA LEU A 445 -31.72 -20.45 -24.61
C LEU A 445 -32.91 -20.95 -25.44
N ALA A 446 -33.52 -22.05 -24.99
CA ALA A 446 -34.73 -22.61 -25.60
C ALA A 446 -35.96 -21.70 -25.38
N ASP A 447 -36.12 -21.12 -24.19
CA ASP A 447 -37.16 -20.12 -23.88
C ASP A 447 -36.55 -18.82 -23.32
N PRO A 448 -36.07 -17.91 -24.18
CA PRO A 448 -35.48 -16.64 -23.75
C PRO A 448 -36.47 -15.74 -22.99
N GLN A 449 -37.76 -15.76 -23.35
CA GLN A 449 -38.75 -14.85 -22.74
C GLN A 449 -38.99 -15.19 -21.27
N HIS A 450 -39.15 -16.47 -20.96
CA HIS A 450 -39.30 -16.94 -19.59
C HIS A 450 -38.11 -16.51 -18.72
N TRP A 451 -36.88 -16.79 -19.18
CA TRP A 451 -35.66 -16.51 -18.42
C TRP A 451 -35.36 -15.02 -18.27
N GLN A 452 -35.70 -14.19 -19.27
CA GLN A 452 -35.61 -12.74 -19.17
C GLN A 452 -36.50 -12.20 -18.06
N GLU A 453 -37.73 -12.68 -17.96
CA GLU A 453 -38.66 -12.25 -16.92
C GLU A 453 -38.24 -12.75 -15.52
N ALA A 454 -37.81 -14.01 -15.42
CA ALA A 454 -37.36 -14.62 -14.17
C ALA A 454 -36.13 -13.90 -13.58
N SER A 455 -35.09 -13.71 -14.39
CA SER A 455 -33.85 -13.04 -13.96
C SER A 455 -34.07 -11.57 -13.58
N ARG A 456 -34.86 -10.82 -14.37
CA ARG A 456 -35.23 -9.42 -14.09
C ARG A 456 -35.95 -9.27 -12.74
N LYS A 457 -36.89 -10.16 -12.41
CA LYS A 457 -37.63 -10.12 -11.13
C LYS A 457 -36.70 -10.32 -9.92
N VAL A 458 -35.64 -11.11 -10.06
CA VAL A 458 -34.64 -11.31 -9.01
C VAL A 458 -33.72 -10.10 -8.92
N GLU A 459 -33.24 -9.57 -10.05
CA GLU A 459 -32.39 -8.36 -10.08
C GLU A 459 -33.10 -7.17 -9.41
N GLU A 460 -34.37 -6.93 -9.73
CA GLU A 460 -35.16 -5.85 -9.13
C GLU A 460 -35.27 -6.00 -7.61
N ARG A 461 -35.64 -7.19 -7.11
CA ARG A 461 -35.77 -7.46 -5.68
C ARG A 461 -34.44 -7.28 -4.93
N LEU A 462 -33.34 -7.77 -5.48
CA LEU A 462 -32.01 -7.63 -4.87
C LEU A 462 -31.55 -6.18 -4.86
N SER A 463 -31.77 -5.43 -5.95
CA SER A 463 -31.39 -4.03 -6.03
C SER A 463 -32.18 -3.17 -5.03
N ASP A 464 -33.49 -3.44 -4.88
CA ASP A 464 -34.34 -2.75 -3.91
C ASP A 464 -33.97 -3.10 -2.47
N ALA A 465 -33.69 -4.38 -2.18
CA ALA A 465 -33.21 -4.82 -0.86
C ALA A 465 -31.87 -4.17 -0.50
N LEU A 466 -30.93 -4.12 -1.45
CA LEU A 466 -29.63 -3.46 -1.27
C LEU A 466 -29.83 -1.97 -0.99
N HIS A 467 -30.70 -1.29 -1.74
CA HIS A 467 -31.03 0.12 -1.54
C HIS A 467 -31.64 0.36 -0.14
N MET A 468 -32.63 -0.44 0.26
CA MET A 468 -33.25 -0.34 1.59
C MET A 468 -32.24 -0.57 2.73
N LYS A 469 -31.33 -1.53 2.56
CA LYS A 469 -30.32 -1.85 3.58
C LYS A 469 -29.26 -0.76 3.71
N LEU A 470 -28.80 -0.22 2.59
CA LEU A 470 -27.93 0.94 2.53
C LEU A 470 -28.60 2.14 3.21
N MET A 471 -29.84 2.45 2.87
CA MET A 471 -30.61 3.50 3.55
C MET A 471 -30.70 3.22 5.06
N GLY A 472 -31.07 1.99 5.46
CA GLY A 472 -31.23 1.59 6.86
C GLY A 472 -29.96 1.73 7.71
N GLN A 473 -28.78 1.47 7.13
CA GLN A 473 -27.48 1.64 7.80
C GLN A 473 -27.22 3.10 8.21
N PHE A 474 -27.79 4.07 7.49
CA PHE A 474 -27.65 5.50 7.78
C PHE A 474 -28.88 6.11 8.49
N VAL A 475 -30.03 5.42 8.49
CA VAL A 475 -31.26 5.81 9.22
C VAL A 475 -31.23 5.43 10.71
N ASP A 476 -30.13 4.84 11.21
CA ASP A 476 -30.13 4.26 12.56
C ASP A 476 -30.66 5.26 13.60
N ARG A 477 -31.80 4.89 14.21
CA ARG A 477 -32.63 5.75 15.06
C ARG A 477 -31.87 6.20 16.31
N LYS A 478 -30.80 5.47 16.67
CA LYS A 478 -29.89 5.76 17.78
C LYS A 478 -28.95 6.93 17.45
N THR A 479 -28.31 6.90 16.29
CA THR A 479 -27.49 8.01 15.76
C THR A 479 -28.34 9.26 15.53
N SER A 480 -29.60 9.10 15.09
CA SER A 480 -30.56 10.20 14.91
C SER A 480 -31.10 10.77 16.24
N ALA A 481 -31.12 9.99 17.32
CA ALA A 481 -31.47 10.47 18.67
C ALA A 481 -30.28 11.20 19.32
N LEU A 482 -29.07 10.68 19.11
CA LEU A 482 -27.82 11.35 19.46
C LEU A 482 -27.70 12.69 18.73
N MET A 483 -27.96 12.73 17.40
CA MET A 483 -27.97 13.95 16.59
C MET A 483 -29.08 14.94 17.01
N ARG A 484 -30.27 14.47 17.40
CA ARG A 484 -31.35 15.33 17.93
C ARG A 484 -30.95 16.02 19.24
N ARG A 485 -30.26 15.31 20.14
CA ARG A 485 -29.74 15.86 21.40
C ARG A 485 -28.51 16.75 21.19
N LEU A 486 -27.76 16.50 20.11
CA LEU A 486 -26.60 17.28 19.69
C LEU A 486 -26.93 18.65 19.09
N VAL A 487 -28.08 18.76 18.43
CA VAL A 487 -28.57 20.01 17.80
C VAL A 487 -29.35 20.88 18.79
N GLY A 488 -29.97 20.29 19.81
CA GLY A 488 -30.46 21.04 20.97
C GLY A 488 -29.25 21.58 21.76
N LYS A 489 -29.21 22.88 22.05
CA LYS A 489 -28.14 23.53 22.82
C LYS A 489 -28.12 23.11 24.31
N GLU A 490 -28.19 21.82 24.60
CA GLU A 490 -27.90 21.27 25.92
C GLU A 490 -26.38 21.11 26.03
N GLU A 491 -25.80 21.38 27.21
CA GLU A 491 -24.37 21.14 27.44
C GLU A 491 -24.10 19.63 27.40
N ILE A 492 -23.41 19.19 26.34
CA ILE A 492 -23.07 17.78 26.15
C ILE A 492 -21.78 17.52 26.88
N VAL A 493 -21.84 16.70 27.92
CA VAL A 493 -20.69 16.26 28.71
C VAL A 493 -20.28 14.88 28.21
N ALA A 494 -19.01 14.70 27.87
CA ALA A 494 -18.44 13.39 27.61
C ALA A 494 -17.91 12.81 28.94
N GLU A 495 -18.26 11.56 29.21
CA GLU A 495 -17.80 10.77 30.35
C GLU A 495 -16.72 9.81 29.85
N ILE A 496 -15.66 9.61 30.64
CA ILE A 496 -14.62 8.61 30.34
C ILE A 496 -14.69 7.54 31.42
N GLU A 497 -14.97 6.31 31.02
CA GLU A 497 -15.02 5.17 31.92
C GLU A 497 -13.61 4.75 32.35
N ALA A 498 -13.54 4.00 33.47
CA ALA A 498 -12.28 3.53 34.04
C ALA A 498 -11.47 2.64 33.08
N ASN A 499 -12.13 1.96 32.13
CA ASN A 499 -11.51 1.12 31.10
C ASN A 499 -10.93 1.92 29.89
N GLY A 500 -11.10 3.25 29.90
CA GLY A 500 -10.68 4.16 28.86
C GLY A 500 -11.76 4.47 27.81
N ASP A 501 -12.95 3.91 27.91
CA ASP A 501 -14.01 4.14 26.93
C ASP A 501 -14.59 5.55 27.08
N ILE A 502 -14.65 6.29 25.98
CA ILE A 502 -15.18 7.65 25.93
C ILE A 502 -16.65 7.53 25.55
N LEU A 503 -17.53 7.90 26.46
CA LEU A 503 -18.97 7.86 26.29
C LEU A 503 -19.54 9.29 26.19
N ILE A 504 -20.48 9.51 25.28
CA ILE A 504 -21.36 10.67 25.31
C ILE A 504 -22.78 10.17 25.45
N ALA A 505 -23.50 10.62 26.49
CA ALA A 505 -24.88 10.17 26.76
C ALA A 505 -25.03 8.63 26.80
N LYS A 506 -24.01 7.93 27.32
CA LYS A 506 -23.88 6.45 27.37
C LYS A 506 -23.66 5.75 26.01
N GLU A 507 -23.23 6.48 24.98
CA GLU A 507 -22.84 5.91 23.68
C GLU A 507 -21.32 6.00 23.47
N TYR A 508 -20.71 4.90 22.99
CA TYR A 508 -19.26 4.74 22.79
C TYR A 508 -18.74 5.56 21.60
N MET A 509 -17.82 6.50 21.88
CA MET A 509 -17.24 7.44 20.91
C MET A 509 -15.77 7.12 20.56
N GLY A 510 -15.12 6.24 21.33
CA GLY A 510 -13.72 5.88 21.16
C GLY A 510 -13.10 5.46 22.48
N ARG A 511 -11.79 5.24 22.48
CA ARG A 511 -11.04 4.78 23.63
C ARG A 511 -9.78 5.60 23.84
N LEU A 512 -9.52 5.95 25.09
CA LEU A 512 -8.30 6.61 25.54
C LEU A 512 -7.29 5.55 26.00
N ASN A 513 -6.27 5.31 25.17
CA ASN A 513 -5.20 4.34 25.40
C ASN A 513 -3.90 5.09 25.75
N GLY A 514 -3.51 5.10 27.03
CA GLY A 514 -2.39 5.91 27.52
C GLY A 514 -2.67 7.41 27.33
N LEU A 515 -1.87 8.06 26.48
CA LEU A 515 -2.01 9.47 26.06
C LEU A 515 -2.46 9.61 24.59
N HIS A 516 -2.97 8.54 23.99
CA HIS A 516 -3.46 8.48 22.62
C HIS A 516 -4.96 8.15 22.57
N VAL A 517 -5.70 8.76 21.63
CA VAL A 517 -7.15 8.58 21.51
C VAL A 517 -7.47 7.79 20.25
N GLU A 518 -7.90 6.55 20.44
CA GLU A 518 -8.40 5.68 19.38
C GLU A 518 -9.87 5.98 19.12
N ARG A 519 -10.19 6.60 17.99
CA ARG A 519 -11.56 7.00 17.64
C ARG A 519 -12.30 5.86 16.93
N ASP A 520 -13.60 5.73 17.18
CA ASP A 520 -14.44 4.78 16.43
C ASP A 520 -14.44 5.13 14.92
N PRO A 521 -14.11 4.18 14.02
CA PRO A 521 -14.14 4.39 12.57
C PRO A 521 -15.49 4.93 12.04
N ARG A 522 -16.60 4.62 12.72
CA ARG A 522 -17.97 5.07 12.38
C ARG A 522 -18.15 6.59 12.53
N LEU A 523 -17.26 7.28 13.25
CA LEU A 523 -17.28 8.73 13.43
C LEU A 523 -16.40 9.48 12.42
N LYS A 524 -15.62 8.81 11.56
CA LYS A 524 -14.83 9.49 10.52
C LYS A 524 -15.69 10.22 9.49
N SER A 525 -16.97 9.86 9.35
CA SER A 525 -17.95 10.49 8.46
C SER A 525 -18.95 11.41 9.18
N ALA A 526 -18.84 11.58 10.51
CA ALA A 526 -19.75 12.45 11.25
C ALA A 526 -19.34 13.93 11.12
N PRO A 527 -20.25 14.85 10.75
CA PRO A 527 -19.93 16.25 10.59
C PRO A 527 -19.39 16.86 11.89
N GLY A 528 -18.34 17.69 11.78
CA GLY A 528 -17.73 18.40 12.91
C GLY A 528 -18.70 19.39 13.58
N GLY A 529 -19.49 18.88 14.54
CA GLY A 529 -20.43 19.63 15.37
C GLY A 529 -20.03 19.64 16.85
N THR A 530 -20.92 20.22 17.68
CA THR A 530 -20.83 20.38 19.15
C THR A 530 -20.39 19.13 19.92
N ALA A 531 -20.73 17.92 19.46
CA ALA A 531 -20.22 16.65 20.00
C ALA A 531 -18.71 16.58 19.97
N ARG A 532 -18.10 16.87 18.80
CA ARG A 532 -16.67 16.73 18.62
C ARG A 532 -15.91 17.73 19.46
N ALA A 533 -16.43 18.95 19.60
CA ALA A 533 -15.87 19.94 20.51
C ALA A 533 -16.00 19.53 22.00
N ALA A 534 -17.11 18.88 22.39
CA ALA A 534 -17.29 18.33 23.73
C ALA A 534 -16.35 17.15 24.01
N VAL A 535 -16.19 16.23 23.04
CA VAL A 535 -15.19 15.14 23.09
C VAL A 535 -13.79 15.74 23.19
N GLU A 536 -13.41 16.65 22.32
CA GLU A 536 -12.07 17.25 22.30
C GLU A 536 -11.76 18.00 23.60
N LYS A 537 -12.75 18.69 24.20
CA LYS A 537 -12.60 19.34 25.51
C LYS A 537 -12.42 18.33 26.64
N ALA A 538 -13.27 17.31 26.72
CA ALA A 538 -13.20 16.28 27.76
C ALA A 538 -11.93 15.41 27.64
N VAL A 539 -11.59 15.01 26.42
CA VAL A 539 -10.35 14.30 26.10
C VAL A 539 -9.14 15.15 26.45
N GLY A 540 -9.13 16.44 26.10
CA GLY A 540 -8.03 17.34 26.44
C GLY A 540 -7.86 17.58 27.94
N GLU A 541 -8.93 17.52 28.73
CA GLU A 541 -8.87 17.56 30.20
C GLU A 541 -8.37 16.25 30.78
N ALA A 542 -8.87 15.11 30.29
CA ALA A 542 -8.44 13.79 30.73
C ALA A 542 -6.99 13.47 30.37
N LEU A 543 -6.52 13.88 29.18
CA LEU A 543 -5.11 13.78 28.78
C LEU A 543 -4.21 14.60 29.71
N ARG A 544 -4.63 15.80 30.10
CA ARG A 544 -3.89 16.64 31.06
C ARG A 544 -3.84 15.99 32.45
N GLN A 545 -4.95 15.44 32.93
CA GLN A 545 -4.98 14.72 34.21
C GLN A 545 -4.09 13.48 34.18
N ARG A 546 -4.16 12.66 33.13
CA ARG A 546 -3.27 11.48 32.98
C ARG A 546 -1.81 11.87 32.88
N ALA A 547 -1.48 12.92 32.13
CA ALA A 547 -0.10 13.41 32.04
C ALA A 547 0.41 13.93 33.41
N GLN A 548 -0.44 14.58 34.21
CA GLN A 548 -0.11 14.93 35.59
C GLN A 548 0.10 13.67 36.45
N THR A 549 -0.77 12.67 36.36
CA THR A 549 -0.59 11.39 37.07
C THR A 549 0.73 10.72 36.67
N ILE A 550 1.08 10.68 35.38
CA ILE A 550 2.35 10.16 34.88
C ILE A 550 3.52 10.95 35.47
N SER A 551 3.43 12.29 35.54
CA SER A 551 4.48 13.13 36.11
C SER A 551 4.76 12.85 37.59
N LEU A 552 3.75 12.35 38.33
CA LEU A 552 3.81 12.02 39.76
C LEU A 552 3.90 10.50 40.04
N ALA A 553 3.85 9.65 39.01
CA ALA A 553 3.81 8.21 39.15
C ALA A 553 5.11 7.65 39.76
N ALA A 554 4.99 6.54 40.49
CA ALA A 554 6.13 5.84 41.08
C ALA A 554 6.91 5.01 40.04
N ASP A 555 8.20 4.75 40.29
CA ASP A 555 9.08 4.09 39.32
C ASP A 555 8.65 2.66 38.94
N ASN A 556 7.96 1.96 39.84
CA ASN A 556 7.49 0.59 39.62
C ASN A 556 6.26 0.50 38.70
N GLN A 557 5.65 1.63 38.34
CA GLN A 557 4.51 1.67 37.43
C GLN A 557 4.92 1.75 35.95
N PHE A 558 6.22 1.93 35.68
CA PHE A 558 6.76 2.01 34.34
C PHE A 558 7.50 0.71 33.99
N SER A 559 7.42 0.32 32.72
CA SER A 559 8.18 -0.79 32.17
C SER A 559 8.72 -0.44 30.78
N LEU A 560 9.80 -1.10 30.37
CA LEU A 560 10.45 -0.88 29.07
C LEU A 560 10.24 -2.10 28.17
N SER A 561 9.73 -1.87 26.96
CA SER A 561 9.56 -2.90 25.94
C SER A 561 10.84 -3.20 25.17
N GLU A 562 10.86 -4.32 24.44
CA GLU A 562 11.97 -4.67 23.53
C GLU A 562 12.05 -3.77 22.28
N GLN A 563 11.06 -2.91 22.08
CA GLN A 563 10.99 -1.92 21.01
C GLN A 563 11.51 -0.54 21.47
N GLY A 564 11.98 -0.41 22.72
CA GLY A 564 12.40 0.89 23.25
C GLY A 564 11.24 1.80 23.61
N GLU A 565 10.08 1.22 23.94
CA GLU A 565 8.87 1.96 24.32
C GLU A 565 8.64 1.84 25.83
N ILE A 566 8.25 2.95 26.46
CA ILE A 566 7.90 3.01 27.88
C ILE A 566 6.40 2.80 28.01
N ILE A 567 6.04 1.81 28.82
CA ILE A 567 4.66 1.38 29.05
C ILE A 567 4.24 1.79 30.47
N TRP A 568 3.06 2.39 30.58
CA TRP A 568 2.38 2.71 31.83
C TRP A 568 0.91 2.30 31.70
N ASP A 569 0.39 1.57 32.69
CA ASP A 569 -0.98 1.07 32.71
C ASP A 569 -1.40 0.33 31.41
N ASN A 570 -0.53 -0.59 30.95
CA ASN A 570 -0.67 -1.36 29.70
C ASN A 570 -0.74 -0.54 28.40
N ALA A 571 -0.40 0.76 28.43
CA ALA A 571 -0.36 1.62 27.27
C ALA A 571 1.04 2.20 27.02
N ILE A 572 1.39 2.36 25.74
CA ILE A 572 2.65 2.99 25.33
C ILE A 572 2.53 4.51 25.50
N ILE A 573 3.44 5.11 26.26
CA ILE A 573 3.43 6.55 26.57
C ILE A 573 4.72 7.28 26.18
N GLY A 574 5.80 6.56 25.87
CA GLY A 574 7.05 7.19 25.47
C GLY A 574 7.94 6.27 24.63
N ARG A 575 8.85 6.87 23.86
CA ARG A 575 9.86 6.17 23.05
C ARG A 575 11.24 6.71 23.36
N ILE A 576 12.22 5.81 23.44
CA ILE A 576 13.61 6.21 23.64
C ILE A 576 14.17 6.80 22.35
N GLU A 577 14.70 8.02 22.44
CA GLU A 577 15.47 8.67 21.39
C GLU A 577 16.92 8.91 21.84
N ILE A 578 17.85 8.73 20.89
CA ILE A 578 19.27 9.01 21.09
C ILE A 578 19.70 10.01 20.01
N ALA A 579 19.89 11.27 20.42
CA ALA A 579 20.31 12.33 19.52
C ALA A 579 21.78 12.14 19.10
N VAL A 580 22.01 11.69 17.87
CA VAL A 580 23.35 11.62 17.28
C VAL A 580 23.66 12.99 16.65
N GLY A 581 24.43 13.84 17.32
CA GLY A 581 24.81 15.16 16.79
C GLY A 581 25.73 15.09 15.56
N GLN A 582 25.86 16.19 14.80
CA GLN A 582 26.78 16.30 13.65
C GLN A 582 28.26 16.07 14.03
N ASP A 583 28.63 16.31 15.29
CA ASP A 583 29.97 16.06 15.83
C ASP A 583 30.17 14.63 16.38
N GLY A 584 29.16 13.76 16.29
CA GLY A 584 29.28 12.34 16.65
C GLY A 584 29.66 12.10 18.11
N ASP A 585 28.85 12.63 19.06
CA ASP A 585 29.02 12.33 20.48
C ASP A 585 28.98 10.81 20.71
N ARG A 586 30.15 10.23 20.99
CA ARG A 586 30.37 8.78 21.04
C ARG A 586 29.80 8.15 22.32
N LEU A 587 29.27 8.96 23.23
CA LEU A 587 28.65 8.54 24.48
C LEU A 587 27.15 8.87 24.54
N ALA A 588 26.52 9.21 23.40
CA ALA A 588 25.10 9.57 23.33
C ALA A 588 24.17 8.50 23.93
N TYR A 589 24.52 7.21 23.81
CA TYR A 589 23.76 6.11 24.42
C TYR A 589 23.67 6.15 25.95
N LEU A 590 24.52 6.91 26.65
CA LEU A 590 24.48 7.11 28.10
C LEU A 590 23.57 8.26 28.52
N THR A 591 23.15 9.11 27.58
CA THR A 591 22.27 10.27 27.81
C THR A 591 21.02 10.24 26.93
N PRO A 592 20.29 9.11 26.85
CA PRO A 592 19.09 9.03 26.03
C PRO A 592 18.01 9.97 26.57
N GLN A 593 17.18 10.42 25.64
CA GLN A 593 15.98 11.20 25.94
C GLN A 593 14.76 10.31 25.68
N VAL A 594 13.62 10.68 26.25
CA VAL A 594 12.34 10.07 25.94
C VAL A 594 11.51 11.07 25.14
N GLU A 595 11.02 10.66 23.99
CA GLU A 595 9.96 11.35 23.28
C GLU A 595 8.61 10.86 23.83
N LEU A 596 7.76 11.79 24.27
CA LEU A 596 6.42 11.45 24.76
C LEU A 596 5.50 11.10 23.58
N VAL A 597 4.90 9.90 23.60
CA VAL A 597 3.90 9.47 22.63
C VAL A 597 2.53 9.97 23.11
N ALA A 598 2.08 11.10 22.57
CA ALA A 598 0.82 11.73 22.92
C ALA A 598 0.18 12.42 21.71
N ASP A 599 -1.14 12.59 21.74
CA ASP A 599 -1.86 13.35 20.71
C ASP A 599 -1.49 14.85 20.71
N GLU A 600 -1.61 15.49 19.54
CA GLU A 600 -1.28 16.91 19.32
C GLU A 600 -2.03 17.88 20.25
N THR A 601 -3.14 17.45 20.84
CA THR A 601 -3.94 18.27 21.77
C THR A 601 -3.26 18.50 23.13
N LEU A 602 -2.30 17.65 23.52
CA LEU A 602 -1.56 17.79 24.77
C LEU A 602 -0.31 18.66 24.56
N VAL A 603 -0.41 19.96 24.87
CA VAL A 603 0.66 20.95 24.68
C VAL A 603 0.96 21.68 26.00
N GLY A 604 2.18 22.20 26.15
CA GLY A 604 2.58 23.07 27.26
C GLY A 604 3.30 22.35 28.40
N ASP A 605 3.34 22.99 29.56
CA ASP A 605 4.21 22.59 30.69
C ASP A 605 3.95 21.18 31.22
N ILE A 606 2.68 20.74 31.23
CA ILE A 606 2.31 19.40 31.71
C ILE A 606 2.92 18.30 30.82
N ARG A 607 2.95 18.52 29.51
CA ARG A 607 3.60 17.59 28.56
C ARG A 607 5.09 17.48 28.86
N ASN A 608 5.74 18.62 29.07
CA ASN A 608 7.17 18.69 29.37
C ASN A 608 7.50 18.04 30.72
N GLN A 609 6.65 18.21 31.74
CA GLN A 609 6.79 17.55 33.04
C GLN A 609 6.66 16.03 32.92
N ALA A 610 5.66 15.53 32.18
CA ALA A 610 5.52 14.10 31.93
C ALA A 610 6.74 13.53 31.18
N GLN A 611 7.21 14.21 30.12
CA GLN A 611 8.39 13.79 29.37
C GLN A 611 9.67 13.80 30.22
N SER A 612 9.87 14.84 31.04
CA SER A 612 11.00 14.91 31.99
C SER A 612 10.95 13.75 32.96
N ARG A 613 9.77 13.45 33.53
CA ARG A 613 9.59 12.34 34.46
C ARG A 613 9.95 10.98 33.84
N LEU A 614 9.54 10.73 32.60
CA LEU A 614 9.89 9.49 31.88
C LEU A 614 11.39 9.43 31.57
N THR A 615 11.99 10.57 31.22
CA THR A 615 13.44 10.68 30.99
C THR A 615 14.21 10.40 32.29
N ASP A 616 13.75 10.93 33.43
CA ASP A 616 14.37 10.70 34.73
C ASP A 616 14.21 9.24 35.20
N TRP A 617 13.05 8.64 34.94
CA TRP A 617 12.85 7.20 35.15
C TRP A 617 13.81 6.37 34.30
N LEU A 618 13.93 6.66 33.00
CA LEU A 618 14.85 5.94 32.12
C LEU A 618 16.29 6.06 32.62
N ARG A 619 16.71 7.26 33.05
CA ARG A 619 18.04 7.49 33.63
C ARG A 619 18.26 6.66 34.89
N LEU A 620 17.25 6.53 35.75
CA LEU A 620 17.29 5.69 36.95
C LEU A 620 17.34 4.21 36.60
N HIS A 621 16.52 3.74 35.66
CA HIS A 621 16.54 2.36 35.15
C HIS A 621 17.92 2.00 34.58
N MET A 622 18.51 2.92 33.81
CA MET A 622 19.89 2.80 33.34
C MET A 622 20.91 2.85 34.48
N ASN A 623 20.71 3.66 35.53
CA ASN A 623 21.59 3.64 36.70
C ASN A 623 21.61 2.25 37.34
N GLN A 624 20.44 1.62 37.47
CA GLN A 624 20.30 0.31 38.12
C GLN A 624 20.97 -0.82 37.31
N HIS A 625 20.85 -0.80 35.98
CA HIS A 625 21.38 -1.87 35.14
C HIS A 625 22.76 -1.59 34.56
N LEU A 626 23.12 -0.32 34.33
CA LEU A 626 24.40 0.12 33.74
C LEU A 626 25.27 0.90 34.73
N GLU A 627 25.04 0.72 36.03
CA GLU A 627 25.82 1.31 37.13
C GLU A 627 27.34 1.33 36.88
N PRO A 628 27.98 0.23 36.41
CA PRO A 628 29.42 0.20 36.21
C PRO A 628 29.91 1.23 35.19
N LEU A 629 29.16 1.46 34.10
CA LEU A 629 29.51 2.44 33.08
C LEU A 629 29.43 3.87 33.64
N LYS A 630 28.43 4.15 34.47
CA LYS A 630 28.28 5.47 35.11
C LYS A 630 29.33 5.70 36.19
N ASN A 631 29.67 4.68 36.98
CA ASN A 631 30.77 4.75 37.94
C ASN A 631 32.10 5.01 37.22
N LEU A 632 32.33 4.38 36.06
CA LEU A 632 33.53 4.62 35.23
C LEU A 632 33.54 6.02 34.61
N GLN A 633 32.37 6.55 34.21
CA GLN A 633 32.22 7.90 33.65
C GLN A 633 32.48 8.99 34.69
N ASN A 634 31.99 8.79 35.92
CA ASN A 634 32.08 9.77 37.01
C ASN A 634 33.37 9.66 37.84
N ALA A 635 34.17 8.62 37.63
CA ALA A 635 35.41 8.42 38.37
C ALA A 635 36.45 9.52 38.06
N GLU A 636 37.07 10.07 39.10
CA GLU A 636 38.19 11.02 38.97
C GLU A 636 39.49 10.31 38.58
N LEU A 637 39.58 9.91 37.31
CA LEU A 637 40.75 9.23 36.74
C LEU A 637 41.70 10.27 36.12
N SER A 638 43.02 10.09 36.24
CA SER A 638 44.02 10.98 35.62
C SER A 638 44.83 10.27 34.53
N GLY A 639 45.36 11.05 33.59
CA GLY A 639 46.29 10.58 32.56
C GLY A 639 45.78 9.40 31.71
N LEU A 640 46.56 8.32 31.66
CA LEU A 640 46.28 7.15 30.81
C LEU A 640 45.04 6.35 31.26
N ALA A 641 44.70 6.36 32.55
CA ALA A 641 43.50 5.68 33.05
C ALA A 641 42.21 6.32 32.52
N ARG A 642 42.17 7.65 32.44
CA ARG A 642 41.04 8.40 31.83
C ARG A 642 40.87 8.06 30.35
N GLY A 643 41.99 7.95 29.61
CA GLY A 643 41.96 7.56 28.21
C GLY A 643 41.42 6.15 27.99
N LEU A 644 41.83 5.18 28.83
CA LEU A 644 41.31 3.81 28.77
C LEU A 644 39.83 3.73 29.18
N ALA A 645 39.43 4.47 30.22
CA ALA A 645 38.04 4.57 30.64
C ALA A 645 37.15 5.11 29.51
N PHE A 646 37.59 6.17 28.83
CA PHE A 646 36.85 6.72 27.69
C PHE A 646 36.71 5.71 26.54
N GLN A 647 37.79 4.99 26.17
CA GLN A 647 37.71 3.93 25.15
C GLN A 647 36.80 2.77 25.55
N LEU A 648 36.76 2.42 26.84
CA LEU A 648 35.82 1.41 27.37
C LEU A 648 34.38 1.90 27.26
N LEU A 649 34.10 3.15 27.60
CA LEU A 649 32.78 3.76 27.46
C LEU A 649 32.33 3.82 26.01
N GLU A 650 33.20 4.18 25.06
CA GLU A 650 32.90 4.16 23.61
C GLU A 650 32.55 2.75 23.12
N ASN A 651 33.18 1.72 23.69
CA ASN A 651 32.98 0.32 23.31
C ASN A 651 32.07 -0.44 24.29
N LYS A 652 31.19 0.28 25.01
CA LYS A 652 30.11 -0.29 25.82
C LYS A 652 30.62 -1.28 26.88
N GLY A 653 31.80 -0.98 27.42
CA GLY A 653 32.45 -1.71 28.51
C GLY A 653 33.29 -2.91 28.08
N VAL A 654 33.62 -3.08 26.79
CA VAL A 654 34.47 -4.18 26.31
C VAL A 654 35.49 -3.68 25.27
N LEU A 655 36.77 -3.97 25.48
CA LEU A 655 37.86 -3.70 24.54
C LEU A 655 38.72 -4.95 24.28
N PRO A 656 39.05 -5.27 23.03
CA PRO A 656 40.08 -6.25 22.73
C PRO A 656 41.44 -5.80 23.26
N ARG A 657 42.13 -6.67 23.99
CA ARG A 657 43.43 -6.35 24.60
C ARG A 657 44.50 -6.01 23.55
N GLY A 658 44.38 -6.58 22.34
CA GLY A 658 45.27 -6.31 21.22
C GLY A 658 45.30 -4.84 20.80
N ASP A 659 44.13 -4.20 20.80
CA ASP A 659 43.95 -2.82 20.29
C ASP A 659 44.56 -1.78 21.25
N ILE A 660 44.75 -2.14 22.51
CA ILE A 660 45.24 -1.27 23.59
C ILE A 660 46.55 -1.76 24.21
N ALA A 661 47.29 -2.66 23.54
CA ALA A 661 48.49 -3.29 24.10
C ALA A 661 49.58 -2.27 24.53
N ASP A 662 49.81 -1.24 23.73
CA ASP A 662 50.79 -0.17 24.02
C ASP A 662 50.36 0.72 25.21
N LEU A 663 49.05 0.91 25.38
CA LEU A 663 48.49 1.69 26.47
C LEU A 663 48.54 0.88 27.78
N LEU A 664 48.18 -0.40 27.72
CA LEU A 664 48.29 -1.32 28.86
C LEU A 664 49.72 -1.50 29.35
N GLY A 665 50.71 -1.49 28.45
CA GLY A 665 52.13 -1.57 28.80
C GLY A 665 52.64 -0.35 29.58
N LYS A 666 51.97 0.80 29.46
CA LYS A 666 52.32 2.07 30.12
C LYS A 666 51.48 2.36 31.37
N LEU A 667 50.48 1.53 31.67
CA LEU A 667 49.69 1.63 32.90
C LEU A 667 50.44 0.97 34.07
N ASP A 668 50.72 1.76 35.10
CA ASP A 668 51.25 1.29 36.38
C ASP A 668 50.19 0.50 37.19
N GLN A 669 50.62 -0.05 38.33
CA GLN A 669 49.76 -0.91 39.15
C GLN A 669 48.67 -0.11 39.88
N ASP A 670 48.93 1.14 40.24
CA ASP A 670 48.00 2.00 40.98
C ASP A 670 46.85 2.48 40.08
N LEU A 671 47.13 2.88 38.83
CA LEU A 671 46.13 3.19 37.82
C LEU A 671 45.30 1.96 37.42
N ARG A 672 45.87 0.76 37.47
CA ARG A 672 45.10 -0.48 37.27
C ARG A 672 44.21 -0.79 38.48
N ALA A 673 44.66 -0.48 39.70
CA ALA A 673 43.86 -0.68 40.91
C ALA A 673 42.62 0.21 40.92
N THR A 674 42.75 1.49 40.54
CA THR A 674 41.63 2.44 40.43
C THR A 674 40.60 2.00 39.36
N LEU A 675 41.05 1.51 38.20
CA LEU A 675 40.13 0.97 37.19
C LEU A 675 39.42 -0.33 37.65
N ARG A 676 40.10 -1.19 38.44
CA ARG A 676 39.45 -2.37 39.04
C ARG A 676 38.39 -1.99 40.06
N GLN A 677 38.61 -0.92 40.85
CA GLN A 677 37.60 -0.37 41.76
C GLN A 677 36.36 0.12 40.99
N CYS A 678 36.54 0.60 39.76
CA CYS A 678 35.43 0.96 38.86
C CYS A 678 34.75 -0.26 38.19
N GLY A 679 35.15 -1.50 38.51
CA GLY A 679 34.56 -2.72 37.96
C GLY A 679 35.19 -3.23 36.65
N VAL A 680 36.34 -2.68 36.24
CA VAL A 680 37.07 -3.13 35.05
C VAL A 680 37.91 -4.37 35.34
N ARG A 681 37.74 -5.43 34.55
CA ARG A 681 38.55 -6.65 34.59
C ARG A 681 39.54 -6.66 33.43
N PHE A 682 40.81 -6.88 33.76
CA PHE A 682 41.89 -7.05 32.78
C PHE A 682 42.04 -8.53 32.44
N GLY A 683 41.26 -9.00 31.47
CA GLY A 683 41.37 -10.34 30.90
C GLY A 683 42.59 -10.51 29.99
N PHE A 684 42.84 -11.75 29.62
CA PHE A 684 43.87 -12.17 28.68
C PHE A 684 43.55 -11.75 27.24
N TYR A 685 42.30 -11.92 26.78
CA TYR A 685 41.89 -11.52 25.44
C TYR A 685 41.23 -10.14 25.43
N HIS A 686 40.45 -9.81 26.46
CA HIS A 686 39.68 -8.57 26.53
C HIS A 686 39.86 -7.84 27.87
N VAL A 687 39.78 -6.51 27.83
CA VAL A 687 39.53 -5.68 29.01
C VAL A 687 38.04 -5.36 29.01
N PHE A 688 37.31 -5.78 30.05
CA PHE A 688 35.85 -5.71 30.04
C PHE A 688 35.26 -5.54 31.44
N MET A 689 33.98 -5.21 31.51
CA MET A 689 33.24 -5.08 32.77
C MET A 689 32.30 -6.29 32.96
N PRO A 690 32.60 -7.24 33.88
CA PRO A 690 31.84 -8.49 33.99
C PRO A 690 30.36 -8.31 34.35
N SER A 691 30.03 -7.28 35.12
CA SER A 691 28.65 -6.96 35.53
C SER A 691 27.73 -6.63 34.36
N LEU A 692 28.28 -6.12 33.25
CA LEU A 692 27.52 -5.82 32.02
C LEU A 692 27.15 -7.07 31.22
N LEU A 693 27.79 -8.22 31.50
CA LEU A 693 27.48 -9.50 30.84
C LEU A 693 26.26 -10.21 31.44
N LYS A 694 25.70 -9.69 32.54
CA LYS A 694 24.45 -10.21 33.12
C LYS A 694 23.29 -9.99 32.14
N PRO A 695 22.24 -10.84 32.13
CA PRO A 695 21.17 -10.78 31.13
C PRO A 695 20.52 -9.40 30.96
N ALA A 696 20.09 -8.75 32.05
CA ALA A 696 19.40 -7.46 31.97
C ALA A 696 20.30 -6.31 31.47
N PRO A 697 21.52 -6.09 32.02
CA PRO A 697 22.46 -5.09 31.49
C PRO A 697 22.85 -5.32 30.02
N ALA A 698 23.14 -6.57 29.63
CA ALA A 698 23.51 -6.91 28.26
C ALA A 698 22.36 -6.66 27.28
N ARG A 699 21.13 -7.00 27.67
CA ARG A 699 19.92 -6.77 26.87
C ARG A 699 19.65 -5.28 26.68
N LEU A 700 19.77 -4.49 27.76
CA LEU A 700 19.59 -3.04 27.72
C LEU A 700 20.66 -2.36 26.85
N LEU A 701 21.94 -2.76 26.96
CA LEU A 701 23.01 -2.23 26.11
C LEU A 701 22.79 -2.56 24.62
N ALA A 702 22.34 -3.77 24.31
CA ALA A 702 22.02 -4.16 22.95
C ALA A 702 20.87 -3.31 22.37
N LEU A 703 19.81 -3.08 23.15
CA LEU A 703 18.67 -2.23 22.76
C LEU A 703 19.12 -0.79 22.50
N LEU A 704 19.84 -0.15 23.44
CA LEU A 704 20.34 1.22 23.28
C LEU A 704 21.28 1.35 22.07
N SER A 705 22.12 0.34 21.83
CA SER A 705 23.02 0.30 20.68
C SER A 705 22.29 0.23 19.35
N LEU A 706 21.16 -0.47 19.32
CA LEU A 706 20.35 -0.61 18.13
C LEU A 706 19.57 0.67 17.83
N ILE A 707 19.05 1.33 18.86
CA ILE A 707 18.39 2.65 18.77
C ILE A 707 19.38 3.71 18.28
N GLU A 708 20.59 3.76 18.85
CA GLU A 708 21.68 4.65 18.44
C GLU A 708 22.05 4.46 16.95
N ASN A 709 22.16 3.21 16.50
CA ASN A 709 22.46 2.91 15.09
C ASN A 709 21.31 3.29 14.15
N ASN A 710 20.07 2.97 14.52
CA ASN A 710 18.89 3.35 13.73
C ASN A 710 18.76 4.87 13.60
N SER A 711 19.05 5.62 14.67
CA SER A 711 19.08 7.09 14.65
C SER A 711 20.12 7.62 13.66
N GLY A 712 21.33 7.03 13.65
CA GLY A 712 22.37 7.37 12.67
C GLY A 712 22.08 6.89 11.23
N ARG A 713 21.24 5.88 11.03
CA ARG A 713 20.76 5.43 9.70
C ARG A 713 19.67 6.34 9.16
N ALA A 714 18.76 6.80 10.02
CA ALA A 714 17.73 7.75 9.67
C ALA A 714 18.32 9.05 9.09
N GLN A 715 19.40 9.56 9.71
CA GLN A 715 20.12 10.73 9.19
C GLN A 715 20.80 10.52 7.83
N ARG A 716 20.98 9.26 7.40
CA ARG A 716 21.62 8.87 6.13
C ARG A 716 20.63 8.31 5.11
N ASP A 717 19.32 8.43 5.37
CA ASP A 717 18.25 7.83 4.56
C ASP A 717 18.41 6.32 4.31
N GLU A 718 19.01 5.61 5.27
CA GLU A 718 19.19 4.16 5.21
C GLU A 718 18.03 3.41 5.89
N LYS A 719 17.71 2.21 5.38
CA LYS A 719 16.69 1.34 5.96
C LYS A 719 17.02 0.99 7.43
N MET A 720 16.10 1.33 8.33
CA MET A 720 16.17 0.97 9.75
C MET A 720 16.02 -0.54 9.95
N ARG A 721 16.64 -1.06 11.01
CA ARG A 721 16.46 -2.46 11.41
C ARG A 721 15.31 -2.58 12.42
N PRO A 722 14.43 -3.60 12.29
CA PRO A 722 13.36 -3.83 13.25
C PRO A 722 13.96 -4.18 14.63
N LEU A 723 13.54 -3.46 15.68
CA LEU A 723 14.16 -3.53 17.00
C LEU A 723 13.96 -4.89 17.67
N SER A 724 12.70 -5.29 17.89
CA SER A 724 12.34 -6.53 18.58
C SER A 724 12.81 -7.78 17.84
N GLU A 725 12.60 -7.85 16.53
CA GLU A 725 13.04 -9.00 15.71
C GLU A 725 14.56 -9.17 15.71
N THR A 726 15.32 -8.07 15.63
CA THR A 726 16.79 -8.12 15.66
C THR A 726 17.28 -8.50 17.06
N LEU A 727 16.65 -7.98 18.12
CA LEU A 727 16.97 -8.35 19.48
C LEU A 727 16.63 -9.81 19.76
N ALA A 728 15.50 -10.34 19.30
CA ALA A 728 15.11 -11.75 19.48
C ALA A 728 16.12 -12.75 18.88
N GLN A 729 16.93 -12.34 17.91
CA GLN A 729 18.00 -13.16 17.32
C GLN A 729 19.27 -13.24 18.17
N LEU A 730 19.41 -12.40 19.21
CA LEU A 730 20.54 -12.49 20.14
C LEU A 730 20.40 -13.74 21.04
N PRO A 731 21.52 -14.25 21.58
CA PRO A 731 21.49 -15.43 22.44
C PRO A 731 20.57 -15.21 23.65
N ALA A 732 19.71 -16.19 23.94
CA ALA A 732 18.81 -16.15 25.09
C ALA A 732 19.56 -16.06 26.42
N ALA A 733 18.89 -15.52 27.45
CA ALA A 733 19.46 -15.38 28.77
C ALA A 733 20.00 -16.73 29.30
N GLY A 734 21.26 -16.73 29.76
CA GLY A 734 21.92 -17.92 30.29
C GLY A 734 22.77 -18.70 29.28
N LEU A 735 22.58 -18.50 27.97
CA LEU A 735 23.44 -19.11 26.96
C LEU A 735 24.84 -18.47 26.98
N THR A 736 25.86 -19.33 26.99
CA THR A 736 27.27 -18.93 27.01
C THR A 736 27.94 -19.05 25.63
N SER A 737 27.37 -19.87 24.75
CA SER A 737 27.89 -20.18 23.43
C SER A 737 26.76 -20.68 22.52
N CYS A 738 26.65 -20.17 21.30
CA CYS A 738 25.64 -20.62 20.32
C CYS A 738 26.10 -20.37 18.87
N PRO A 739 25.44 -20.94 17.85
CA PRO A 739 25.68 -20.58 16.45
C PRO A 739 25.35 -19.10 16.16
N PRO A 740 26.04 -18.44 15.21
CA PRO A 740 25.76 -17.06 14.84
C PRO A 740 24.45 -16.94 14.04
N ALA A 741 23.53 -16.13 14.54
CA ALA A 741 22.40 -15.58 13.76
C ALA A 741 22.83 -14.42 12.85
N GLN A 742 21.95 -13.98 11.95
CA GLN A 742 22.17 -12.92 10.95
C GLN A 742 22.15 -11.49 11.55
N VAL A 743 22.89 -11.26 12.64
CA VAL A 743 23.05 -9.94 13.25
C VAL A 743 24.50 -9.45 13.18
N PRO A 744 24.73 -8.12 13.15
CA PRO A 744 26.08 -7.57 13.03
C PRO A 744 26.96 -7.88 14.25
N SER A 745 28.26 -8.06 14.03
CA SER A 745 29.25 -8.35 15.09
C SER A 745 29.32 -7.30 16.19
N TRP A 746 29.09 -6.03 15.88
CA TRP A 746 29.05 -4.96 16.88
C TRP A 746 27.88 -5.11 17.86
N LEU A 747 26.75 -5.71 17.43
CA LEU A 747 25.59 -5.93 18.30
C LEU A 747 25.85 -7.09 19.27
N TYR A 748 26.47 -8.17 18.78
CA TYR A 748 26.96 -9.24 19.65
C TYR A 748 27.94 -8.72 20.70
N ARG A 749 28.87 -7.83 20.32
CA ARG A 749 29.80 -7.18 21.25
C ARG A 749 29.06 -6.38 22.32
N ALA A 750 28.08 -5.56 21.92
CA ALA A 750 27.25 -4.79 22.86
C ALA A 750 26.44 -5.70 23.82
N ALA A 751 26.03 -6.87 23.34
CA ALA A 751 25.37 -7.91 24.15
C ALA A 751 26.34 -8.76 24.98
N GLY A 752 27.66 -8.51 24.94
CA GLY A 752 28.65 -9.24 25.74
C GLY A 752 29.21 -10.52 25.11
N PHE A 753 29.13 -10.65 23.78
CA PHE A 753 29.61 -11.81 23.05
C PHE A 753 30.69 -11.47 22.00
N TYR A 754 31.58 -12.44 21.81
CA TYR A 754 32.59 -12.48 20.77
C TYR A 754 32.13 -13.37 19.60
N THR A 755 32.29 -12.89 18.38
CA THR A 755 31.90 -13.59 17.15
C THR A 755 33.07 -14.35 16.52
N CYS A 756 32.92 -15.66 16.39
CA CYS A 756 33.74 -16.54 15.54
C CYS A 756 32.96 -16.93 14.28
N ARG A 757 33.59 -17.67 13.36
CA ARG A 757 32.95 -18.14 12.12
C ARG A 757 31.78 -19.10 12.40
N ALA A 758 32.01 -20.15 13.20
CA ALA A 758 30.99 -21.14 13.53
C ALA A 758 30.15 -20.80 14.78
N ARG A 759 30.65 -19.95 15.69
CA ARG A 759 30.04 -19.73 17.02
C ARG A 759 30.14 -18.30 17.53
N VAL A 760 29.27 -17.96 18.46
CA VAL A 760 29.25 -16.72 19.23
C VAL A 760 29.39 -17.09 20.70
N ILE A 761 30.37 -16.52 21.40
CA ILE A 761 30.79 -16.95 22.74
C ILE A 761 30.84 -15.75 23.68
N ARG A 762 30.33 -15.92 24.91
CA ARG A 762 30.34 -14.85 25.92
C ARG A 762 31.77 -14.55 26.39
N PHE A 763 32.08 -13.27 26.60
CA PHE A 763 33.46 -12.84 26.89
C PHE A 763 34.09 -13.53 28.12
N ASP A 764 33.32 -13.77 29.18
CA ASP A 764 33.82 -14.43 30.38
C ASP A 764 34.20 -15.91 30.16
N MET A 765 33.56 -16.62 29.22
CA MET A 765 33.96 -17.99 28.86
C MET A 765 35.29 -18.02 28.11
N LEU A 766 35.55 -17.02 27.25
CA LEU A 766 36.85 -16.90 26.60
C LEU A 766 37.98 -16.67 27.60
N GLU A 767 37.71 -15.92 28.66
CA GLU A 767 38.68 -15.70 29.72
C GLU A 767 38.90 -16.95 30.58
N ARG A 768 37.85 -17.74 30.83
CA ARG A 768 38.00 -19.07 31.47
C ARG A 768 38.81 -20.04 30.60
N LEU A 769 38.61 -20.02 29.29
CA LEU A 769 39.42 -20.78 28.36
C LEU A 769 40.89 -20.35 28.43
N ALA A 770 41.16 -19.04 28.51
CA ALA A 770 42.51 -18.53 28.70
C ALA A 770 43.16 -19.00 30.01
N ASP A 771 42.37 -19.04 31.10
CA ASP A 771 42.83 -19.51 32.41
C ASP A 771 43.25 -20.99 32.39
N ILE A 772 42.65 -21.82 31.52
CA ILE A 772 43.08 -23.22 31.28
C ILE A 772 44.33 -23.29 30.38
N ILE A 773 44.37 -22.50 29.31
CA ILE A 773 45.47 -22.53 28.33
C ILE A 773 46.78 -22.00 28.93
N ARG A 774 46.72 -21.02 29.83
CA ARG A 774 47.89 -20.30 30.32
C ARG A 774 48.87 -21.18 31.14
N PRO A 775 48.43 -21.98 32.13
CA PRO A 775 49.31 -22.93 32.81
C PRO A 775 49.98 -23.91 31.84
N LEU A 776 49.22 -24.45 30.88
CA LEU A 776 49.72 -25.39 29.88
C LEU A 776 50.84 -24.78 29.00
N LEU A 777 50.69 -23.50 28.62
CA LEU A 777 51.74 -22.77 27.89
C LEU A 777 52.96 -22.40 28.75
N ALA A 778 52.79 -22.29 30.06
CA ALA A 778 53.90 -22.01 30.98
C ALA A 778 54.73 -23.28 31.24
N GLU A 779 54.08 -24.44 31.31
CA GLU A 779 54.71 -25.75 31.48
C GLU A 779 55.34 -26.26 30.19
N ASN A 780 54.71 -26.07 29.03
CA ASN A 780 55.21 -26.54 27.75
C ASN A 780 55.35 -25.41 26.71
N ARG A 781 56.60 -25.03 26.42
CA ARG A 781 56.93 -24.00 25.42
C ARG A 781 56.63 -24.42 23.97
N GLN A 782 56.38 -25.70 23.71
CA GLN A 782 56.05 -26.21 22.37
C GLN A 782 54.56 -25.98 22.01
N GLY A 783 53.70 -25.71 22.99
CA GLY A 783 52.27 -25.49 22.82
C GLY A 783 51.43 -26.34 23.78
N PHE A 784 50.12 -26.38 23.56
CA PHE A 784 49.17 -27.18 24.34
C PHE A 784 48.27 -28.02 23.44
N GLU A 785 47.66 -29.06 23.98
CA GLU A 785 46.66 -29.87 23.27
C GLU A 785 45.25 -29.47 23.68
N ALA A 786 44.33 -29.50 22.71
CA ALA A 786 42.92 -29.33 23.00
C ALA A 786 42.41 -30.51 23.83
N ASN A 787 41.83 -30.23 25.00
CA ASN A 787 41.35 -31.25 25.92
C ASN A 787 39.83 -31.16 26.13
N GLU A 788 39.25 -32.19 26.76
CA GLU A 788 37.81 -32.28 27.00
C GLU A 788 37.27 -31.11 27.85
N ALA A 789 38.07 -30.60 28.79
CA ALA A 789 37.70 -29.45 29.62
C ALA A 789 37.51 -28.17 28.78
N MET A 790 38.36 -27.95 27.76
CA MET A 790 38.22 -26.82 26.83
C MET A 790 36.95 -26.95 25.98
N MET A 791 36.63 -28.14 25.47
CA MET A 791 35.42 -28.39 24.69
C MET A 791 34.15 -28.21 25.53
N SER A 792 34.17 -28.67 26.78
CA SER A 792 33.06 -28.57 27.73
C SER A 792 32.70 -27.11 28.05
N ILE A 793 33.68 -26.26 28.39
CA ILE A 793 33.42 -24.84 28.72
C ILE A 793 32.89 -24.05 27.52
N MET A 794 33.34 -24.41 26.32
CA MET A 794 32.96 -23.73 25.08
C MET A 794 31.67 -24.28 24.47
N GLY A 795 31.20 -25.44 24.96
CA GLY A 795 30.00 -26.13 24.50
C GLY A 795 30.07 -26.52 23.02
N CYS A 796 31.26 -26.92 22.55
CA CYS A 796 31.56 -27.10 21.12
C CYS A 796 32.36 -28.39 20.85
N GLY A 797 32.34 -28.87 19.61
CA GLY A 797 33.15 -30.00 19.16
C GLY A 797 34.62 -29.63 18.93
N ALA A 798 35.46 -30.63 18.61
CA ALA A 798 36.89 -30.44 18.38
C ALA A 798 37.20 -29.52 17.18
N ASP A 799 36.45 -29.66 16.08
CA ASP A 799 36.61 -28.83 14.89
C ASP A 799 36.21 -27.36 15.16
N GLU A 800 35.12 -27.15 15.89
CA GLU A 800 34.67 -25.82 16.30
C GLU A 800 35.67 -25.16 17.27
N LEU A 801 36.25 -25.93 18.19
CA LEU A 801 37.29 -25.46 19.10
C LEU A 801 38.54 -25.03 18.33
N ALA A 802 38.93 -25.76 17.28
CA ALA A 802 40.04 -25.40 16.41
C ALA A 802 39.83 -24.04 15.72
N GLU A 803 38.62 -23.76 15.26
CA GLU A 803 38.27 -22.45 14.70
C GLU A 803 38.33 -21.33 15.73
N ILE A 804 37.83 -21.58 16.95
CA ILE A 804 37.85 -20.61 18.05
C ILE A 804 39.30 -20.28 18.44
N LEU A 805 40.15 -21.29 18.61
CA LEU A 805 41.57 -21.11 18.92
C LEU A 805 42.28 -20.34 17.78
N THR A 806 41.96 -20.62 16.53
CA THR A 806 42.49 -19.86 15.40
C THR A 806 42.04 -18.39 15.44
N ALA A 807 40.77 -18.13 15.75
CA ALA A 807 40.23 -16.77 15.88
C ALA A 807 40.82 -15.99 17.07
N LEU A 808 41.24 -16.68 18.13
CA LEU A 808 41.95 -16.12 19.28
C LEU A 808 43.46 -15.94 19.06
N GLY A 809 43.97 -16.31 17.87
CA GLY A 809 45.35 -16.09 17.46
C GLY A 809 46.31 -17.25 17.73
N TYR A 810 45.80 -18.47 17.92
CA TYR A 810 46.61 -19.70 17.98
C TYR A 810 46.73 -20.34 16.59
N ARG A 811 47.75 -21.18 16.41
CA ARG A 811 47.94 -21.98 15.20
C ARG A 811 48.17 -23.43 15.58
N ALA A 812 47.48 -24.33 14.89
CA ALA A 812 47.71 -25.75 14.96
C ALA A 812 49.04 -26.11 14.27
N GLN A 813 49.82 -26.97 14.91
CA GLN A 813 50.98 -27.63 14.33
C GLN A 813 50.80 -29.13 14.55
N GLN A 814 50.89 -29.90 13.46
CA GLN A 814 50.97 -31.35 13.55
C GLN A 814 52.39 -31.74 13.92
N LEU A 815 52.54 -32.53 14.99
CA LEU A 815 53.78 -33.15 15.40
C LEU A 815 53.58 -34.67 15.32
N ASP A 816 54.52 -35.36 14.68
CA ASP A 816 54.57 -36.82 14.69
C ASP A 816 54.82 -37.28 16.13
N ALA A 817 53.97 -38.17 16.65
CA ALA A 817 54.10 -38.64 18.02
C ALA A 817 55.44 -39.38 18.20
N ALA A 818 56.29 -38.87 19.10
CA ALA A 818 57.43 -39.63 19.60
C ALA A 818 56.92 -40.80 20.47
N PRO A 819 57.59 -41.98 20.46
CA PRO A 819 57.14 -43.16 21.19
C PRO A 819 57.09 -42.90 22.70
N PRO A 820 56.15 -43.54 23.43
CA PRO A 820 55.95 -43.27 24.85
C PRO A 820 57.18 -43.66 25.67
N ASP A 821 57.66 -42.72 26.50
CA ASP A 821 58.72 -42.98 27.46
C ASP A 821 58.15 -43.82 28.61
N HIS A 822 58.54 -45.09 28.65
CA HIS A 822 58.21 -46.02 29.71
C HIS A 822 59.07 -45.73 30.95
N ALA A 823 58.58 -44.89 31.86
CA ALA A 823 59.07 -44.88 33.23
C ALA A 823 57.97 -44.50 34.23
N ALA A 824 57.86 -45.33 35.28
CA ALA A 824 57.07 -45.17 36.50
C ALA A 824 55.57 -45.51 36.45
N ARG A 825 55.27 -46.82 36.36
CA ARG A 825 54.22 -47.43 37.20
C ARG A 825 54.84 -47.79 38.55
N ALA A 826 54.38 -47.17 39.62
CA ALA A 826 54.33 -47.76 40.96
C ALA A 826 53.34 -46.97 41.83
N ASP A 827 52.58 -47.70 42.63
CA ASP A 827 51.78 -47.29 43.78
C ASP A 827 50.44 -46.57 43.54
N THR A 828 49.37 -47.37 43.39
CA THR A 828 48.47 -47.68 44.53
C THR A 828 47.26 -48.50 44.06
N ALA A 829 47.34 -49.80 44.29
CA ALA A 829 46.16 -50.62 44.54
C ALA A 829 45.94 -50.61 46.06
N ALA A 830 44.94 -49.86 46.53
CA ALA A 830 44.25 -50.07 47.81
C ALA A 830 43.06 -49.10 47.89
N LEU A 831 41.95 -49.57 48.47
CA LEU A 831 40.66 -48.89 48.67
C LEU A 831 39.65 -49.01 47.50
N ARG A 832 39.45 -50.25 47.04
CA ARG A 832 38.09 -50.77 46.78
C ARG A 832 37.75 -51.73 47.92
N ASP A 833 36.96 -51.25 48.87
CA ASP A 833 35.75 -51.90 49.42
C ASP A 833 35.28 -51.08 50.63
N ASP A 834 33.96 -51.11 50.84
CA ASP A 834 33.15 -50.44 51.87
C ASP A 834 32.70 -48.98 51.61
N ALA A 835 31.57 -48.86 50.91
CA ALA A 835 30.39 -48.10 51.39
C ALA A 835 29.19 -48.32 50.46
N VAL A 836 28.59 -49.50 50.59
CA VAL A 836 27.14 -49.69 50.42
C VAL A 836 26.46 -49.26 51.74
N ALA A 837 25.30 -48.62 51.62
CA ALA A 837 24.27 -48.37 52.66
C ALA A 837 24.40 -47.14 53.58
N LEU A 838 23.79 -46.04 53.12
CA LEU A 838 22.71 -45.25 53.76
C LEU A 838 22.31 -44.19 52.71
N GLU A 839 21.08 -43.97 52.25
CA GLU A 839 19.77 -44.49 52.60
C GLU A 839 18.84 -44.08 51.44
N ALA A 840 18.23 -45.07 50.79
CA ALA A 840 16.87 -44.92 50.33
C ALA A 840 16.00 -44.56 51.55
N ALA A 841 15.25 -43.47 51.45
CA ALA A 841 13.91 -43.40 52.01
C ALA A 841 12.96 -42.87 50.92
N THR A 842 12.07 -43.78 50.48
CA THR A 842 10.75 -43.60 49.82
C THR A 842 10.76 -43.03 48.39
N GLU A 843 10.51 -43.80 47.31
CA GLU A 843 9.27 -44.52 46.90
C GLU A 843 8.00 -43.67 47.01
N ALA A 844 7.03 -43.65 46.10
CA ALA A 844 6.77 -44.36 44.85
C ALA A 844 5.49 -43.76 44.20
N ALA A 845 5.30 -44.03 42.91
CA ALA A 845 4.05 -44.44 42.22
C ALA A 845 4.12 -43.96 40.75
N ALA A 846 4.47 -44.83 39.79
CA ALA A 846 3.56 -45.75 39.07
C ALA A 846 2.72 -44.97 38.02
N ALA A 847 2.52 -45.39 36.77
CA ALA A 847 2.68 -46.68 36.13
C ALA A 847 2.63 -46.51 34.60
N GLN A 848 3.19 -47.51 33.88
CA GLN A 848 2.59 -48.19 32.71
C GLN A 848 2.31 -47.36 31.42
N SER A 849 2.50 -47.85 30.19
CA SER A 849 2.86 -49.16 29.66
C SER A 849 2.92 -49.06 28.12
N TYR A 850 3.75 -49.92 27.54
CA TYR A 850 3.55 -50.63 26.26
C TYR A 850 3.85 -49.96 24.90
N MET A 851 4.91 -50.52 24.29
CA MET A 851 5.25 -50.69 22.86
C MET A 851 4.19 -51.55 22.11
N PRO A 852 4.30 -52.00 20.82
CA PRO A 852 5.41 -51.99 19.84
C PRO A 852 4.94 -51.60 18.40
N GLY A 853 5.70 -51.63 17.30
CA GLY A 853 7.04 -52.12 16.96
C GLY A 853 7.29 -52.01 15.44
N ALA A 854 8.40 -52.64 15.01
CA ALA A 854 8.80 -53.00 13.63
C ALA A 854 9.11 -51.84 12.65
N GLU A 855 10.10 -51.86 11.76
CA GLU A 855 11.16 -52.77 11.32
C GLU A 855 12.10 -51.86 10.46
N ALA A 856 13.38 -51.76 10.77
CA ALA A 856 14.47 -52.48 10.09
C ALA A 856 14.52 -52.29 8.55
N ALA A 857 15.51 -51.51 8.10
CA ALA A 857 16.26 -51.80 6.88
C ALA A 857 17.75 -51.71 7.22
N ALA A 858 18.32 -52.87 7.53
CA ALA A 858 19.74 -53.08 7.67
C ALA A 858 20.39 -53.17 6.28
N THR A 859 21.62 -52.68 6.17
CA THR A 859 22.57 -53.19 5.19
C THR A 859 23.86 -53.47 5.94
N GLN A 860 24.07 -54.75 6.25
CA GLN A 860 25.36 -55.28 6.66
C GLN A 860 26.28 -55.34 5.44
N ALA A 861 27.50 -54.85 5.59
CA ALA A 861 28.64 -55.33 4.81
C ALA A 861 29.72 -55.72 5.83
N GLN A 862 30.12 -56.97 5.73
CA GLN A 862 30.98 -57.71 6.64
C GLN A 862 32.42 -57.21 6.64
N GLU A 863 33.04 -57.41 7.80
CA GLU A 863 34.47 -57.36 8.06
C GLU A 863 35.28 -58.20 7.07
N GLU A 864 36.25 -57.56 6.42
CA GLU A 864 37.45 -58.21 5.92
C GLU A 864 38.60 -57.80 6.85
N ALA A 865 39.16 -58.79 7.56
CA ALA A 865 40.31 -58.62 8.41
C ALA A 865 41.55 -58.30 7.58
N ALA A 866 42.02 -57.05 7.66
CA ALA A 866 43.35 -56.65 7.23
C ALA A 866 44.20 -56.27 8.45
N LEU A 867 45.42 -56.80 8.48
CA LEU A 867 46.44 -56.67 9.52
C LEU A 867 46.71 -55.21 9.95
N PRO A 868 47.16 -54.98 11.20
CA PRO A 868 47.21 -53.64 11.80
C PRO A 868 48.30 -52.79 11.14
N TYR A 869 47.89 -51.76 10.40
CA TYR A 869 48.77 -50.62 10.17
C TYR A 869 48.70 -49.72 11.41
N GLU A 870 49.80 -49.65 12.16
CA GLU A 870 50.05 -48.60 13.13
C GLU A 870 49.92 -47.25 12.41
N THR A 871 48.74 -46.63 12.54
CA THR A 871 48.58 -45.21 12.25
C THR A 871 49.24 -44.49 13.41
N GLN A 872 50.44 -43.97 13.16
CA GLN A 872 51.09 -43.01 14.06
C GLN A 872 50.06 -41.92 14.41
N ALA A 873 49.70 -41.83 15.69
CA ALA A 873 48.76 -40.83 16.16
C ALA A 873 49.38 -39.44 15.96
N VAL A 874 49.01 -38.74 14.89
CA VAL A 874 49.46 -37.38 14.63
C VAL A 874 48.90 -36.49 15.74
N LYS A 875 49.79 -35.94 16.58
CA LYS A 875 49.39 -35.11 17.72
C LYS A 875 49.29 -33.66 17.26
N THR A 876 48.10 -33.06 17.41
CA THR A 876 47.89 -31.65 17.06
C THR A 876 48.17 -30.77 18.27
N ILE A 877 49.24 -29.98 18.20
CA ILE A 877 49.65 -29.05 19.26
C ILE A 877 49.35 -27.61 18.82
N TRP A 878 48.73 -26.84 19.71
CA TRP A 878 48.35 -25.44 19.52
C TRP A 878 49.37 -24.52 20.19
N ARG A 879 49.82 -23.51 19.44
CA ARG A 879 50.72 -22.48 19.99
C ARG A 879 50.29 -21.08 19.57
N PRO A 880 50.61 -20.04 20.35
CA PRO A 880 50.36 -18.67 19.94
C PRO A 880 51.01 -18.40 18.59
N ALA A 881 50.27 -17.82 17.65
CA ALA A 881 50.87 -17.36 16.40
C ALA A 881 52.00 -16.37 16.73
N PRO A 882 53.17 -16.46 16.07
CA PRO A 882 54.20 -15.45 16.25
C PRO A 882 53.57 -14.08 15.96
N ARG A 883 53.65 -13.15 16.92
CA ARG A 883 53.33 -11.74 16.67
C ARG A 883 54.21 -11.31 15.52
N GLY A 884 53.66 -11.27 14.31
CA GLY A 884 54.29 -10.56 13.23
C GLY A 884 54.54 -9.17 13.77
N ARG A 885 55.81 -8.75 13.85
CA ARG A 885 56.11 -7.33 13.71
C ARG A 885 55.20 -6.87 12.58
N HIS A 886 54.35 -5.88 12.82
CA HIS A 886 53.72 -5.19 11.71
C HIS A 886 54.87 -4.74 10.80
N ALA A 887 55.14 -5.54 9.77
CA ALA A 887 55.59 -5.04 8.52
C ALA A 887 54.52 -4.01 8.17
N ARG A 888 54.84 -2.74 8.45
CA ARG A 888 54.39 -1.63 7.64
C ARG A 888 54.37 -2.16 6.20
N LYS A 889 53.19 -2.47 5.67
CA LYS A 889 52.99 -2.38 4.23
C LYS A 889 53.17 -0.91 3.91
N LYS A 890 54.42 -0.48 3.73
CA LYS A 890 54.67 0.67 2.91
C LYS A 890 54.18 0.30 1.51
N PRO A 891 53.41 1.18 0.86
CA PRO A 891 53.12 1.03 -0.56
C PRO A 891 54.45 0.95 -1.31
N ARG A 892 54.54 0.03 -2.28
CA ARG A 892 55.64 -0.02 -3.25
C ARG A 892 55.83 1.38 -3.85
N GLY A 893 57.00 1.97 -3.62
CA GLY A 893 57.36 3.24 -4.24
C GLY A 893 57.87 3.06 -5.67
N LYS A 894 57.47 3.98 -6.55
CA LYS A 894 58.25 4.60 -7.64
C LYS A 894 57.71 6.04 -7.72
N LYS A 895 58.45 7.13 -7.54
CA LYS A 895 59.87 7.44 -7.36
C LYS A 895 59.91 8.76 -6.56
N SER A 896 60.92 8.97 -5.72
CA SER A 896 61.71 10.22 -5.75
C SER A 896 62.83 10.12 -4.71
N THR A 897 64.05 10.06 -5.22
CA THR A 897 65.29 10.34 -4.48
C THR A 897 65.29 11.80 -4.03
N HIS A 898 65.57 12.04 -2.75
CA HIS A 898 66.20 13.29 -2.33
C HIS A 898 67.57 12.96 -1.73
N ALA A 899 68.59 13.58 -2.29
CA ALA A 899 69.88 13.80 -1.64
C ALA A 899 69.96 15.26 -1.18
N ALA A 900 70.26 15.40 0.12
CA ALA A 900 71.06 16.44 0.78
C ALA A 900 70.76 17.94 0.53
N ALA A 901 70.45 18.68 1.61
CA ALA A 901 71.43 19.35 2.47
C ALA A 901 70.87 20.58 3.24
N ARG A 902 70.80 20.43 4.56
CA ARG A 902 71.22 21.34 5.66
C ARG A 902 70.96 22.88 5.62
N ARG A 903 70.50 23.33 6.81
CA ARG A 903 70.67 24.63 7.54
C ARG A 903 69.71 25.75 7.12
N LYS A 904 69.07 26.55 8.01
CA LYS A 904 69.39 27.03 9.36
C LYS A 904 68.13 27.66 10.05
N ASN A 905 68.12 27.64 11.40
CA ASN A 905 67.60 28.62 12.38
C ASN A 905 66.16 29.20 12.33
N GLY A 906 65.43 28.99 13.44
CA GLY A 906 64.96 30.07 14.34
C GLY A 906 63.64 30.81 14.02
N PRO A 907 62.77 31.12 15.01
CA PRO A 907 61.37 31.53 14.77
C PRO A 907 61.10 33.04 14.94
N GLN A 908 60.12 33.62 14.21
CA GLN A 908 59.06 34.53 14.72
C GLN A 908 58.31 35.36 13.64
N LYS A 909 56.98 35.40 13.81
CA LYS A 909 55.99 36.49 13.65
C LYS A 909 55.75 37.25 12.32
N GLN A 910 54.43 37.37 12.08
CA GLN A 910 53.66 38.47 11.45
C GLN A 910 53.84 38.74 9.94
N THR A 911 52.76 38.64 9.16
CA THR A 911 51.94 39.79 8.70
C THR A 911 50.89 39.36 7.64
N LYS A 912 49.88 40.22 7.48
CA LYS A 912 48.62 40.06 6.76
C LYS A 912 48.76 40.24 5.23
N ARG A 913 47.85 39.54 4.50
CA ARG A 913 47.13 39.95 3.26
C ARG A 913 47.91 39.93 1.91
N PRO A 914 47.21 39.91 0.76
CA PRO A 914 46.69 38.73 0.04
C PRO A 914 47.28 38.62 -1.40
N PRO A 915 46.83 37.67 -2.24
CA PRO A 915 46.82 37.99 -3.67
C PRO A 915 45.59 37.55 -4.45
N ARG A 916 45.31 38.38 -5.47
CA ARG A 916 44.43 38.17 -6.62
C ARG A 916 44.97 37.06 -7.56
N GLY A 917 44.04 36.31 -8.14
CA GLY A 917 43.86 36.24 -9.60
C GLY A 917 44.65 35.19 -10.40
N LYS A 918 43.89 34.28 -11.03
CA LYS A 918 44.03 33.61 -12.36
C LYS A 918 43.18 32.33 -12.30
N GLY A 919 42.31 31.98 -13.22
CA GLY A 919 41.93 32.45 -14.55
C GLY A 919 41.00 31.36 -15.11
N GLU A 920 39.98 31.76 -15.86
CA GLU A 920 38.88 30.93 -16.37
C GLU A 920 39.33 29.76 -17.26
N LYS A 921 38.54 28.67 -17.21
CA LYS A 921 38.31 27.78 -18.35
C LYS A 921 36.80 27.68 -18.59
N THR A 922 36.46 27.89 -19.85
CA THR A 922 35.14 27.95 -20.48
C THR A 922 34.34 26.65 -20.39
N ALA A 923 33.02 26.79 -20.24
CA ALA A 923 32.06 25.69 -20.24
C ALA A 923 31.40 25.52 -21.62
N ASP A 924 31.04 24.28 -21.92
CA ASP A 924 30.49 23.72 -23.16
C ASP A 924 29.12 24.31 -23.55
N PRO A 925 28.88 24.74 -24.80
CA PRO A 925 27.62 25.36 -25.23
C PRO A 925 26.43 24.40 -25.46
N SER A 926 26.52 23.11 -25.11
CA SER A 926 25.50 22.11 -25.50
C SER A 926 24.70 21.46 -24.35
N SER A 927 24.77 22.01 -23.13
CA SER A 927 24.04 21.46 -21.97
C SER A 927 22.62 22.05 -21.79
N PRO A 928 21.54 21.23 -21.71
CA PRO A 928 20.16 21.71 -21.61
C PRO A 928 19.74 22.34 -20.26
N PHE A 929 20.65 22.50 -19.30
CA PHE A 929 20.33 22.93 -17.94
C PHE A 929 20.74 24.39 -17.60
N ALA A 930 21.01 25.22 -18.61
CA ALA A 930 21.52 26.57 -18.41
C ALA A 930 20.46 27.68 -18.15
N VAL A 931 19.17 27.37 -18.01
CA VAL A 931 18.11 28.40 -17.96
C VAL A 931 17.51 28.66 -16.56
N LEU A 932 17.85 27.87 -15.53
CA LEU A 932 17.22 28.00 -14.20
C LEU A 932 18.01 28.80 -13.14
N LYS A 933 18.88 29.73 -13.56
CA LYS A 933 19.64 30.58 -12.61
C LYS A 933 19.46 32.10 -12.80
N GLN A 934 18.51 32.54 -13.63
CA GLN A 934 18.25 33.96 -13.91
C GLN A 934 16.90 34.51 -13.47
N LEU A 935 16.11 33.79 -12.65
CA LEU A 935 14.76 34.25 -12.24
C LEU A 935 14.57 34.46 -10.73
N ASN A 936 15.62 34.71 -9.94
CA ASN A 936 15.43 34.90 -8.48
C ASN A 936 16.12 36.12 -7.84
N THR A 937 16.41 37.17 -8.60
CA THR A 937 16.82 38.46 -8.03
C THR A 937 16.25 39.62 -8.82
N GLY A 938 15.08 40.12 -8.42
CA GLY A 938 14.57 41.39 -8.94
C GLY A 938 13.10 41.66 -8.61
N ALA A 939 12.80 42.02 -7.35
CA ALA A 939 11.65 42.87 -7.00
C ALA A 939 11.57 43.13 -5.47
N GLN A 940 12.46 43.95 -4.92
CA GLN A 940 12.20 44.71 -3.68
C GLN A 940 13.00 46.02 -3.75
N ASN A 941 12.33 47.11 -4.15
CA ASN A 941 12.54 48.50 -3.73
C ASN A 941 11.91 49.45 -4.75
N ALA A 942 10.67 49.86 -4.50
CA ALA A 942 10.11 51.15 -4.90
C ALA A 942 8.81 51.40 -4.11
N GLY A 943 8.89 52.32 -3.15
CA GLY A 943 7.79 52.85 -2.36
C GLY A 943 8.34 54.09 -1.65
N GLU A 944 8.16 55.24 -2.29
CA GLU A 944 8.48 56.58 -1.77
C GLU A 944 7.41 57.03 -0.76
N ASP A 945 7.83 57.96 0.11
CA ASP A 945 7.17 58.65 1.24
C ASP A 945 7.16 57.98 2.63
#